data_AF-K1VN15-F1
#
_entry.id   AF-K1VN15-F1
#
_cell.length_a   1.000
_cell.length_b   1.000
_cell.length_c   1.000
_cell.angle_alpha   90.00
_cell.angle_beta   90.00
_cell.angle_gamma   90.00
#
_symmetry.space_group_name_H-M   'P 1'
#
loop_
_entity.id
_entity.type
_entity.pdbx_description
1 polymer ?
#
loop_
_entity_poly.entity_id
_entity_poly.type
_entity_poly.pdbx_seq_one_letter_code
_entity_poly.pdbx_strand_id
1 'polypeptide(L)'
;MSEPTKDAPAAAAPPAAEGAAPADGAKAGPSKSELKKQAKAAEKAKKAAERAAREEEERKKREAAAAQDNASQNYGKLPLHQSSERREWLKFDNLTEADVGKEVVFRARLHNMRPQGAKIVFLQFRQQVETLQGVLVMTNKEDDPHQVSKQMLKLSLSLLLTTASFTFTSLLSVLVRMNTLTTANPAGREWLKFDNLTEADVGKEVVFRARLHNMRPQGAKIVFLQFRQQVETLQGVLVMTNKEDDPHQVSKQMLKYAQTIPGVIKSAEVKSCTIQKFEVGVHKLYTLVEAQALPFSIEDASRSEAEIEKGEAEGLQYSRVSLPTRLDNRVMDLRTPTNQAIFRMQSGVCQLFRDHLNGLGFTEIHSPKLQGAATESGASVFKVAYFDRQAFLAQSPQLAKQMCIAADMDRVYEIGPVFRAEDSNTHRHMTEFMGLDLEMAITEHYHECLEVLDSTFKAIFKGIETKYAKELEVIRKQFPSEFKYLEKTPIFTFKEAAKMLKEGGATDAEGNPIGEIDDMSTEQEKLLGKIVKEKYGTDYYIVDKFYATARPFYTMPDPADPEVTNSYDFFIRGEEVLSGAQRIHDPAFLTENIKATGADPASMQNYIDAFKLAAPPHAGGGIGLERILLFYLGLGNIRRASLFPRDPKRLLP
;
A
#
# COMPACT_ATOMS: atom_id res chain seq x y z
N MET A 1 -51.29 9.14 44.48
CA MET A 1 -51.70 10.20 45.41
C MET A 1 -50.99 11.49 45.01
N SER A 2 -51.56 12.65 45.34
CA SER A 2 -50.89 13.93 45.57
C SER A 2 -49.47 14.18 45.00
N GLU A 3 -49.45 14.96 43.91
CA GLU A 3 -48.58 16.14 43.72
C GLU A 3 -48.49 17.06 44.97
N PRO A 4 -47.59 18.10 45.08
CA PRO A 4 -47.12 18.93 43.96
C PRO A 4 -45.68 19.55 44.01
N THR A 5 -45.17 19.96 42.83
CA THR A 5 -44.56 21.27 42.42
C THR A 5 -43.67 22.15 43.37
N LYS A 6 -42.80 23.10 42.94
CA LYS A 6 -42.18 23.55 41.65
C LYS A 6 -41.12 24.66 41.90
N ASP A 7 -40.27 24.90 40.89
CA ASP A 7 -39.72 26.18 40.36
C ASP A 7 -39.51 27.44 41.27
N ALA A 8 -38.22 27.81 41.47
CA ALA A 8 -37.65 29.18 41.40
C ALA A 8 -38.21 30.29 42.37
N PRO A 9 -37.88 31.61 42.27
CA PRO A 9 -36.84 32.33 41.49
C PRO A 9 -36.04 33.45 42.25
N ALA A 10 -35.07 34.05 41.54
CA ALA A 10 -34.66 35.49 41.52
C ALA A 10 -34.34 36.36 42.78
N ALA A 11 -33.10 36.89 42.78
CA ALA A 11 -32.70 38.33 42.88
C ALA A 11 -32.77 39.17 44.19
N ALA A 12 -32.03 40.29 44.13
CA ALA A 12 -31.99 41.49 45.02
C ALA A 12 -31.06 41.50 46.27
N ALA A 13 -30.81 42.72 46.78
CA ALA A 13 -29.94 43.14 47.89
C ALA A 13 -30.79 43.88 48.97
N PRO A 14 -30.30 44.64 49.99
CA PRO A 14 -28.94 44.95 50.47
C PRO A 14 -28.76 44.59 51.98
N PRO A 15 -27.92 45.29 52.79
CA PRO A 15 -28.32 46.53 53.52
C PRO A 15 -27.34 47.71 53.29
N ALA A 16 -27.69 49.00 53.37
CA ALA A 16 -28.51 49.82 54.29
C ALA A 16 -27.69 50.51 55.41
N ALA A 17 -28.12 51.70 55.86
CA ALA A 17 -27.27 52.68 56.57
C ALA A 17 -28.05 53.51 57.61
N GLU A 18 -27.33 54.18 58.53
CA GLU A 18 -27.67 55.40 59.31
C GLU A 18 -26.55 55.64 60.37
N GLY A 19 -26.25 56.85 60.87
CA GLY A 19 -26.67 58.20 60.48
C GLY A 19 -26.42 59.24 61.60
N ALA A 20 -25.78 60.38 61.31
CA ALA A 20 -25.75 61.59 62.18
C ALA A 20 -25.13 62.82 61.48
N ALA A 21 -25.50 64.03 61.94
CA ALA A 21 -24.94 65.35 61.62
C ALA A 21 -25.17 66.27 62.86
N PRO A 22 -24.85 67.59 62.88
CA PRO A 22 -24.09 68.45 61.94
C PRO A 22 -22.98 69.31 62.63
N ALA A 23 -22.23 70.13 61.87
CA ALA A 23 -21.78 71.51 62.22
C ALA A 23 -20.85 72.13 61.15
N ASP A 24 -20.75 73.47 61.12
CA ASP A 24 -20.14 74.30 60.07
C ASP A 24 -18.61 74.32 59.93
N GLY A 25 -18.15 74.68 58.72
CA GLY A 25 -16.77 75.06 58.39
C GLY A 25 -16.66 75.66 56.98
N ALA A 26 -16.26 76.93 56.85
CA ALA A 26 -16.42 77.70 55.61
C ALA A 26 -15.46 77.29 54.46
N LYS A 27 -15.94 77.38 53.21
CA LYS A 27 -15.15 77.12 51.98
C LYS A 27 -14.33 78.36 51.56
N ALA A 28 -13.07 78.15 51.21
CA ALA A 28 -12.29 79.06 50.37
C ALA A 28 -12.15 78.48 48.95
N GLY A 29 -12.29 79.31 47.92
CA GLY A 29 -12.14 78.91 46.51
C GLY A 29 -10.68 78.93 46.01
N PRO A 30 -10.35 78.20 44.94
CA PRO A 30 -9.00 78.14 44.39
C PRO A 30 -8.53 79.48 43.82
N SER A 31 -7.22 79.76 43.89
CA SER A 31 -6.65 81.06 43.54
C SER A 31 -6.58 81.32 42.03
N LYS A 32 -6.48 82.60 41.65
CA LYS A 32 -6.25 83.04 40.25
C LYS A 32 -4.99 82.42 39.61
N SER A 33 -4.00 81.99 40.41
CA SER A 33 -2.80 81.30 39.91
C SER A 33 -3.11 79.85 39.52
N GLU A 34 -3.78 79.13 40.40
CA GLU A 34 -4.17 77.73 40.20
C GLU A 34 -5.16 77.59 39.05
N LEU A 35 -6.17 78.47 38.98
CA LEU A 35 -7.12 78.53 37.86
C LEU A 35 -6.41 78.71 36.51
N LYS A 36 -5.35 79.53 36.46
CA LYS A 36 -4.57 79.76 35.22
C LYS A 36 -3.65 78.58 34.87
N LYS A 37 -3.14 77.87 35.88
CA LYS A 37 -2.36 76.62 35.71
C LYS A 37 -3.25 75.45 35.28
N GLN A 38 -4.43 75.31 35.89
CA GLN A 38 -5.48 74.38 35.51
C GLN A 38 -5.99 74.64 34.09
N ALA A 39 -6.27 75.90 33.72
CA ALA A 39 -6.67 76.25 32.36
C ALA A 39 -5.62 75.85 31.31
N LYS A 40 -4.33 76.10 31.56
CA LYS A 40 -3.24 75.72 30.64
C LYS A 40 -2.99 74.22 30.59
N ALA A 41 -3.23 73.50 31.69
CA ALA A 41 -3.22 72.03 31.72
C ALA A 41 -4.42 71.46 30.95
N ALA A 42 -5.62 72.02 31.12
CA ALA A 42 -6.84 71.65 30.41
C ALA A 42 -6.74 71.94 28.90
N GLU A 43 -6.11 73.04 28.48
CA GLU A 43 -5.85 73.32 27.06
C GLU A 43 -4.89 72.29 26.45
N LYS A 44 -3.81 71.93 27.16
CA LYS A 44 -2.87 70.90 26.72
C LYS A 44 -3.53 69.51 26.68
N ALA A 45 -4.36 69.19 27.68
CA ALA A 45 -5.16 67.96 27.71
C ALA A 45 -6.19 67.94 26.57
N LYS A 46 -6.87 69.06 26.28
CA LYS A 46 -7.80 69.18 25.15
C LYS A 46 -7.09 68.95 23.83
N LYS A 47 -5.93 69.58 23.59
CA LYS A 47 -5.15 69.38 22.35
C LYS A 47 -4.59 67.95 22.24
N ALA A 48 -4.25 67.31 23.35
CA ALA A 48 -3.89 65.89 23.38
C ALA A 48 -5.09 64.99 23.08
N ALA A 49 -6.27 65.30 23.62
CA ALA A 49 -7.52 64.57 23.38
C ALA A 49 -8.04 64.77 21.94
N GLU A 50 -7.99 65.98 21.39
CA GLU A 50 -8.30 66.26 19.97
C GLU A 50 -7.35 65.49 19.04
N ARG A 51 -6.05 65.42 19.37
CA ARG A 51 -5.09 64.63 18.61
C ARG A 51 -5.37 63.13 18.72
N ALA A 52 -5.58 62.60 19.93
CA ALA A 52 -5.87 61.19 20.15
C ALA A 52 -7.22 60.78 19.52
N ALA A 53 -8.24 61.65 19.58
CA ALA A 53 -9.52 61.43 18.92
C ALA A 53 -9.37 61.44 17.39
N ARG A 54 -8.54 62.31 16.81
CA ARG A 54 -8.26 62.34 15.38
C ARG A 54 -7.43 61.14 14.91
N GLU A 55 -6.44 60.71 15.69
CA GLU A 55 -5.66 59.49 15.44
C GLU A 55 -6.54 58.23 15.60
N GLU A 56 -7.52 58.23 16.51
CA GLU A 56 -8.52 57.16 16.64
C GLU A 56 -9.62 57.23 15.55
N GLU A 57 -10.00 58.40 15.07
CA GLU A 57 -10.92 58.55 13.94
C GLU A 57 -10.26 58.09 12.63
N GLU A 58 -8.98 58.42 12.41
CA GLU A 58 -8.19 57.86 11.31
C GLU A 58 -7.98 56.34 11.47
N ARG A 59 -7.81 55.84 12.70
CA ARG A 59 -7.76 54.39 12.97
C ARG A 59 -9.09 53.73 12.60
N LYS A 60 -10.22 54.25 13.08
CA LYS A 60 -11.57 53.73 12.78
C LYS A 60 -11.93 53.84 11.31
N LYS A 61 -11.53 54.92 10.62
CA LYS A 61 -11.66 55.04 9.16
C LYS A 61 -10.80 54.01 8.41
N ARG A 62 -9.56 53.75 8.86
CA ARG A 62 -8.70 52.67 8.32
C ARG A 62 -9.22 51.27 8.63
N GLU A 63 -9.90 51.07 9.76
CA GLU A 63 -10.51 49.80 10.15
C GLU A 63 -11.80 49.54 9.39
N ALA A 64 -12.67 50.55 9.22
CA ALA A 64 -13.88 50.47 8.38
C ALA A 64 -13.54 50.25 6.89
N ALA A 65 -12.60 51.03 6.33
CA ALA A 65 -12.10 50.82 4.97
C ALA A 65 -11.30 49.50 4.81
N ALA A 66 -10.93 48.84 5.91
CA ALA A 66 -10.37 47.49 5.91
C ALA A 66 -11.40 46.40 6.24
N ALA A 67 -12.67 46.73 6.47
CA ALA A 67 -13.75 45.76 6.69
C ALA A 67 -14.51 45.43 5.39
N GLN A 68 -14.60 46.40 4.46
CA GLN A 68 -15.30 46.25 3.20
C GLN A 68 -14.38 45.61 2.14
N ASP A 69 -14.50 44.29 1.93
CA ASP A 69 -13.74 43.58 0.89
C ASP A 69 -14.50 43.48 -0.45
N ASN A 70 -14.23 44.47 -1.30
CA ASN A 70 -14.75 44.58 -2.66
C ASN A 70 -14.28 43.43 -3.61
N ALA A 71 -13.26 42.65 -3.21
CA ALA A 71 -12.74 41.51 -3.99
C ALA A 71 -13.34 40.15 -3.61
N SER A 72 -14.34 40.11 -2.72
CA SER A 72 -14.82 38.86 -2.10
C SER A 72 -15.33 37.78 -3.08
N GLN A 73 -15.92 38.14 -4.22
CA GLN A 73 -16.31 37.19 -5.27
C GLN A 73 -15.13 36.50 -5.97
N ASN A 74 -13.91 37.04 -5.84
CA ASN A 74 -12.78 36.59 -6.63
C ASN A 74 -11.91 35.50 -5.95
N TYR A 75 -12.09 35.26 -4.64
CA TYR A 75 -11.32 34.29 -3.87
C TYR A 75 -12.22 33.51 -2.89
N GLY A 76 -11.88 32.25 -2.57
CA GLY A 76 -12.60 31.50 -1.54
C GLY A 76 -12.62 29.99 -1.77
N LYS A 77 -13.51 29.29 -1.05
CA LYS A 77 -13.73 27.84 -1.22
C LYS A 77 -14.82 27.62 -2.28
N LEU A 78 -14.47 27.00 -3.39
CA LEU A 78 -15.42 26.59 -4.43
C LEU A 78 -16.37 25.48 -3.92
N PRO A 79 -17.56 25.31 -4.54
CA PRO A 79 -18.44 24.17 -4.30
C PRO A 79 -17.76 22.80 -4.53
N LEU A 80 -18.39 21.74 -4.03
CA LEU A 80 -17.93 20.37 -4.28
C LEU A 80 -17.99 20.05 -5.79
N HIS A 81 -16.94 19.40 -6.31
CA HIS A 81 -16.85 19.08 -7.73
C HIS A 81 -17.76 17.90 -8.11
N GLN A 82 -19.04 18.17 -8.33
CA GLN A 82 -20.08 17.18 -8.64
C GLN A 82 -20.39 17.10 -10.15
N SER A 83 -19.40 17.37 -11.01
CA SER A 83 -19.49 17.28 -12.48
C SER A 83 -20.58 18.12 -13.14
N SER A 84 -21.01 19.22 -12.49
CA SER A 84 -22.08 20.10 -12.96
C SER A 84 -21.72 20.94 -14.18
N GLU A 85 -20.44 21.22 -14.41
CA GLU A 85 -19.94 22.05 -15.51
C GLU A 85 -18.67 21.44 -16.13
N ARG A 86 -18.52 21.62 -17.44
CA ARG A 86 -17.28 21.28 -18.17
C ARG A 86 -16.59 22.56 -18.64
N ARG A 87 -15.37 22.77 -18.14
CA ARG A 87 -14.47 23.88 -18.50
C ARG A 87 -13.18 23.33 -19.09
N GLU A 88 -12.63 24.01 -20.08
CA GLU A 88 -11.26 23.79 -20.52
C GLU A 88 -10.26 24.38 -19.52
N TRP A 89 -9.18 23.66 -19.25
CA TRP A 89 -8.13 24.07 -18.32
C TRP A 89 -6.82 24.18 -19.07
N LEU A 90 -6.21 25.37 -19.07
CA LEU A 90 -4.82 25.53 -19.46
C LEU A 90 -3.97 24.57 -18.62
N LYS A 91 -3.21 23.73 -19.32
CA LYS A 91 -2.08 23.04 -18.74
C LYS A 91 -0.81 23.86 -18.94
N PHE A 92 0.12 23.80 -17.99
CA PHE A 92 1.37 24.58 -18.10
C PHE A 92 2.35 24.01 -19.13
N ASP A 93 2.27 22.72 -19.46
CA ASP A 93 3.04 22.07 -20.53
C ASP A 93 2.60 22.52 -21.95
N ASN A 94 1.45 23.17 -22.04
CA ASN A 94 0.90 23.76 -23.27
C ASN A 94 1.12 25.30 -23.36
N LEU A 95 1.88 25.92 -22.44
CA LEU A 95 2.12 27.38 -22.50
C LEU A 95 3.12 27.74 -23.60
N THR A 96 2.76 28.71 -24.44
CA THR A 96 3.58 29.20 -25.56
C THR A 96 3.72 30.72 -25.53
N GLU A 97 4.63 31.28 -26.34
CA GLU A 97 4.72 32.73 -26.55
C GLU A 97 3.41 33.33 -27.08
N ALA A 98 2.62 32.54 -27.82
CA ALA A 98 1.31 32.95 -28.31
C ALA A 98 0.26 33.15 -27.19
N ASP A 99 0.56 32.80 -25.93
CA ASP A 99 -0.33 32.97 -24.77
C ASP A 99 0.00 34.19 -23.92
N VAL A 100 1.06 34.93 -24.26
CA VAL A 100 1.43 36.18 -23.61
C VAL A 100 0.30 37.20 -23.75
N GLY A 101 -0.25 37.66 -22.62
CA GLY A 101 -1.33 38.65 -22.57
C GLY A 101 -2.75 38.08 -22.62
N LYS A 102 -2.95 36.75 -22.67
CA LYS A 102 -4.28 36.12 -22.58
C LYS A 102 -4.72 35.90 -21.13
N GLU A 103 -6.03 35.99 -20.85
CA GLU A 103 -6.60 35.30 -19.69
C GLU A 103 -6.46 33.78 -19.87
N VAL A 104 -6.04 33.09 -18.82
CA VAL A 104 -5.90 31.63 -18.80
C VAL A 104 -6.44 31.03 -17.50
N VAL A 105 -7.14 29.89 -17.60
CA VAL A 105 -7.75 29.20 -16.44
C VAL A 105 -7.09 27.86 -16.20
N PHE A 106 -6.40 27.67 -15.08
CA PHE A 106 -5.50 26.53 -14.86
C PHE A 106 -5.67 25.82 -13.51
N ARG A 107 -5.15 24.57 -13.43
CA ARG A 107 -5.27 23.68 -12.27
C ARG A 107 -3.89 23.24 -11.71
N ALA A 108 -3.19 24.16 -11.02
CA ALA A 108 -1.93 23.96 -10.29
C ALA A 108 -2.05 23.74 -8.75
N ARG A 109 -1.14 22.94 -8.18
CA ARG A 109 -0.81 22.98 -6.74
C ARG A 109 -0.28 24.38 -6.39
N LEU A 110 -0.70 24.98 -5.27
CA LEU A 110 0.19 25.94 -4.62
C LEU A 110 1.41 25.16 -4.11
N HIS A 111 2.60 25.64 -4.43
CA HIS A 111 3.80 24.88 -4.14
C HIS A 111 4.75 25.59 -3.17
N ASN A 112 4.99 26.88 -3.39
CA ASN A 112 5.74 27.73 -2.47
C ASN A 112 5.10 29.13 -2.43
N MET A 113 5.28 29.85 -1.33
CA MET A 113 4.83 31.23 -1.17
C MET A 113 5.94 32.09 -0.55
N ARG A 114 6.06 33.34 -1.00
CA ARG A 114 7.03 34.31 -0.44
C ARG A 114 6.43 35.71 -0.39
N PRO A 115 6.05 36.24 0.79
CA PRO A 115 5.71 37.65 0.92
C PRO A 115 6.94 38.54 0.62
N GLN A 116 6.69 39.66 -0.05
CA GLN A 116 7.65 40.72 -0.33
C GLN A 116 7.06 42.06 0.13
N GLY A 117 7.10 42.28 1.44
CA GLY A 117 6.46 43.42 2.10
C GLY A 117 4.95 43.31 2.20
N ALA A 118 4.28 44.38 2.65
CA ALA A 118 2.86 44.38 3.00
C ALA A 118 1.88 44.41 1.81
N LYS A 119 2.38 44.44 0.57
CA LYS A 119 1.57 44.52 -0.65
C LYS A 119 1.81 43.41 -1.66
N ILE A 120 2.88 42.61 -1.55
CA ILE A 120 3.28 41.67 -2.60
C ILE A 120 3.49 40.26 -2.00
N VAL A 121 3.03 39.22 -2.69
CA VAL A 121 3.32 37.80 -2.35
C VAL A 121 3.58 37.02 -3.63
N PHE A 122 4.78 36.46 -3.78
CA PHE A 122 5.09 35.53 -4.87
C PHE A 122 4.49 34.16 -4.55
N LEU A 123 3.86 33.52 -5.54
CA LEU A 123 3.23 32.21 -5.42
C LEU A 123 3.79 31.31 -6.53
N GLN A 124 4.53 30.27 -6.15
CA GLN A 124 4.97 29.26 -7.10
C GLN A 124 3.83 28.26 -7.30
N PHE A 125 3.19 28.32 -8.46
CA PHE A 125 2.18 27.35 -8.87
C PHE A 125 2.86 26.17 -9.53
N ARG A 126 2.67 24.98 -8.98
CA ARG A 126 3.12 23.74 -9.60
C ARG A 126 1.91 23.02 -10.16
N GLN A 127 1.64 23.18 -11.45
CA GLN A 127 1.08 22.00 -12.11
C GLN A 127 2.15 20.91 -12.03
N GLN A 128 1.73 19.65 -12.06
CA GLN A 128 2.54 18.72 -12.83
C GLN A 128 3.99 18.56 -12.22
N VAL A 129 5.09 18.96 -12.86
CA VAL A 129 6.25 19.65 -12.22
C VAL A 129 6.57 21.00 -12.87
N GLU A 130 5.88 21.39 -13.95
CA GLU A 130 5.76 22.78 -14.40
C GLU A 130 5.57 23.76 -13.23
N THR A 131 6.56 24.62 -12.94
CA THR A 131 6.37 25.68 -11.95
C THR A 131 6.22 27.04 -12.61
N LEU A 132 4.98 27.52 -12.71
CA LEU A 132 4.67 28.89 -13.11
C LEU A 132 4.74 29.80 -11.87
N GLN A 133 5.56 30.85 -11.91
CA GLN A 133 5.58 31.84 -10.84
C GLN A 133 4.45 32.85 -11.06
N GLY A 134 3.41 32.75 -10.23
CA GLY A 134 2.46 33.84 -10.02
C GLY A 134 3.02 34.88 -9.06
N VAL A 135 2.46 36.09 -9.13
CA VAL A 135 2.71 37.18 -8.19
C VAL A 135 1.35 37.70 -7.70
N LEU A 136 1.25 38.07 -6.44
CA LEU A 136 0.19 38.92 -5.87
C LEU A 136 0.76 40.32 -5.61
N VAL A 137 0.01 41.37 -5.92
CA VAL A 137 0.34 42.79 -5.74
C VAL A 137 -0.97 43.50 -5.43
N MET A 138 -1.07 44.17 -4.27
CA MET A 138 -2.27 44.89 -3.85
C MET A 138 -2.64 46.01 -4.84
N THR A 139 -3.86 45.97 -5.37
CA THR A 139 -4.41 46.99 -6.27
C THR A 139 -5.54 47.75 -5.58
N ASN A 140 -5.55 49.07 -5.73
CA ASN A 140 -6.49 49.99 -5.09
C ASN A 140 -7.28 50.75 -6.18
N LYS A 141 -8.05 50.02 -6.99
CA LYS A 141 -8.98 50.56 -8.00
C LYS A 141 -10.36 49.99 -7.71
N GLU A 142 -11.36 50.86 -7.56
CA GLU A 142 -12.68 50.44 -7.10
C GLU A 142 -13.52 49.77 -8.21
N ASP A 143 -13.22 50.06 -9.48
CA ASP A 143 -13.90 49.50 -10.67
C ASP A 143 -13.14 48.34 -11.36
N ASP A 144 -12.12 47.76 -10.72
CA ASP A 144 -11.29 46.71 -11.34
C ASP A 144 -11.86 45.30 -11.04
N PRO A 145 -12.32 44.51 -12.05
CA PRO A 145 -12.84 43.16 -11.83
C PRO A 145 -11.74 42.17 -11.37
N HIS A 146 -10.48 42.57 -11.42
CA HIS A 146 -9.31 41.77 -11.04
C HIS A 146 -8.59 42.39 -9.82
N GLN A 147 -9.30 43.17 -9.01
CA GLN A 147 -8.78 43.81 -7.81
C GLN A 147 -8.24 42.83 -6.74
N VAL A 148 -7.17 43.25 -6.05
CA VAL A 148 -6.36 42.43 -5.12
C VAL A 148 -6.48 42.97 -3.70
N SER A 149 -7.43 42.44 -2.93
CA SER A 149 -7.64 42.91 -1.56
C SER A 149 -6.54 42.49 -0.59
N LYS A 150 -6.39 43.27 0.49
CA LYS A 150 -5.50 42.97 1.62
C LYS A 150 -5.87 41.65 2.34
N GLN A 151 -7.15 41.31 2.30
CA GLN A 151 -7.74 40.08 2.80
C GLN A 151 -7.36 38.89 1.92
N MET A 152 -7.42 39.02 0.59
CA MET A 152 -6.96 37.98 -0.32
C MET A 152 -5.45 37.71 -0.14
N LEU A 153 -4.65 38.76 -0.01
CA LEU A 153 -3.22 38.65 0.35
C LEU A 153 -3.02 37.91 1.69
N LYS A 154 -3.77 38.26 2.74
CA LYS A 154 -3.75 37.53 4.02
C LYS A 154 -4.15 36.06 3.86
N LEU A 155 -5.23 35.77 3.13
CA LEU A 155 -5.71 34.40 2.90
C LEU A 155 -4.63 33.58 2.20
N SER A 156 -3.99 34.13 1.16
CA SER A 156 -2.90 33.46 0.43
C SER A 156 -1.73 33.06 1.33
N LEU A 157 -1.50 33.79 2.43
CA LEU A 157 -0.46 33.53 3.44
C LEU A 157 -0.93 32.63 4.59
N SER A 158 -2.24 32.48 4.81
CA SER A 158 -2.80 31.54 5.78
C SER A 158 -3.11 30.15 5.18
N LEU A 159 -2.75 29.92 3.92
CA LEU A 159 -2.79 28.59 3.32
C LEU A 159 -1.65 27.75 3.89
N LEU A 160 -2.00 26.76 4.70
CA LEU A 160 -1.13 25.60 4.95
C LEU A 160 -0.78 24.92 3.61
N LEU A 161 0.25 24.07 3.59
CA LEU A 161 0.71 23.32 2.40
C LEU A 161 -0.26 22.20 1.95
N THR A 162 -1.54 22.34 2.29
CA THR A 162 -2.67 21.54 1.82
C THR A 162 -3.42 22.25 0.68
N THR A 163 -4.36 21.56 0.04
CA THR A 163 -4.99 21.97 -1.22
C THR A 163 -5.92 23.19 -1.11
N ALA A 164 -5.65 24.25 -1.89
CA ALA A 164 -6.52 25.43 -2.05
C ALA A 164 -6.57 25.97 -3.51
N SER A 165 -7.61 26.76 -3.83
CA SER A 165 -8.02 27.15 -5.20
C SER A 165 -8.50 28.62 -5.27
N PHE A 166 -8.20 29.34 -6.37
CA PHE A 166 -8.50 30.78 -6.64
C PHE A 166 -8.64 31.06 -8.15
N THR A 167 -8.84 32.32 -8.60
CA THR A 167 -9.45 32.54 -9.92
C THR A 167 -9.11 33.89 -10.63
N PHE A 168 -7.95 34.05 -11.31
CA PHE A 168 -7.61 35.32 -12.02
C PHE A 168 -6.70 35.38 -13.29
N THR A 169 -6.70 36.59 -13.87
CA THR A 169 -6.53 36.98 -15.28
C THR A 169 -5.48 38.11 -15.42
N SER A 170 -5.08 38.49 -16.65
CA SER A 170 -3.95 39.42 -16.85
C SER A 170 -4.30 40.84 -17.33
N LEU A 171 -3.77 41.84 -16.63
CA LEU A 171 -2.96 42.92 -17.22
C LEU A 171 -1.88 43.32 -16.19
N LEU A 172 -0.93 44.20 -16.55
CA LEU A 172 0.35 44.31 -15.82
C LEU A 172 0.17 44.60 -14.31
N SER A 173 0.95 43.89 -13.49
CA SER A 173 0.75 43.67 -12.05
C SER A 173 -0.52 42.88 -11.71
N VAL A 174 -0.37 41.55 -11.85
CA VAL A 174 -1.05 40.50 -11.08
C VAL A 174 -2.48 40.20 -11.55
N LEU A 175 -2.83 38.94 -11.86
CA LEU A 175 -3.28 37.86 -10.91
C LEU A 175 -3.52 36.56 -11.81
N VAL A 176 -3.65 35.24 -11.50
CA VAL A 176 -3.57 34.30 -10.34
C VAL A 176 -4.77 33.30 -10.21
N ARG A 177 -5.27 32.63 -11.27
CA ARG A 177 -6.13 31.41 -11.06
C ARG A 177 -5.33 30.33 -10.28
N MET A 178 -6.00 29.44 -9.56
CA MET A 178 -5.44 28.32 -8.78
C MET A 178 -6.50 27.21 -8.70
N ASN A 179 -6.13 25.94 -8.91
CA ASN A 179 -7.02 24.80 -8.63
C ASN A 179 -6.17 23.52 -8.60
N THR A 180 -6.50 22.44 -7.90
CA THR A 180 -5.41 21.60 -7.34
C THR A 180 -4.95 20.33 -8.10
N LEU A 181 -3.63 20.03 -8.00
CA LEU A 181 -2.86 18.76 -8.17
C LEU A 181 -2.88 17.90 -9.49
N THR A 182 -1.80 17.87 -10.32
CA THR A 182 -1.46 16.76 -11.30
C THR A 182 0.08 16.53 -11.61
N THR A 183 0.56 16.13 -12.84
CA THR A 183 1.75 15.22 -13.14
C THR A 183 3.10 15.45 -13.99
N ALA A 184 3.48 16.44 -14.85
CA ALA A 184 4.75 16.60 -15.70
C ALA A 184 5.29 18.07 -16.06
N ASN A 185 6.31 18.35 -16.90
CA ASN A 185 7.74 18.32 -16.53
C ASN A 185 8.61 19.54 -17.04
N PRO A 186 9.18 20.45 -16.19
CA PRO A 186 9.37 21.92 -16.42
C PRO A 186 10.44 22.37 -17.42
N ALA A 187 10.77 21.53 -18.39
CA ALA A 187 11.64 21.84 -19.52
C ALA A 187 11.37 20.88 -20.71
N GLY A 188 10.15 20.32 -20.80
CA GLY A 188 9.80 19.27 -21.77
C GLY A 188 10.57 17.95 -21.60
N ARG A 189 11.24 17.77 -20.44
CA ARG A 189 12.12 16.63 -20.19
C ARG A 189 11.32 15.36 -19.90
N GLU A 190 11.93 14.20 -20.14
CA GLU A 190 11.35 12.95 -19.69
C GLU A 190 11.38 12.80 -18.16
N TRP A 191 10.47 11.99 -17.64
CA TRP A 191 10.42 11.64 -16.22
C TRP A 191 11.40 10.53 -15.92
N LEU A 192 12.56 10.88 -15.35
CA LEU A 192 13.57 9.91 -14.99
C LEU A 192 12.99 8.88 -13.99
N LYS A 193 13.05 7.61 -14.41
CA LYS A 193 12.91 6.44 -13.55
C LYS A 193 14.29 5.96 -13.15
N PHE A 194 14.42 5.46 -11.92
CA PHE A 194 15.71 5.11 -11.33
C PHE A 194 16.36 3.87 -11.98
N ASP A 195 15.54 2.93 -12.43
CA ASP A 195 15.92 1.75 -13.23
C ASP A 195 16.46 2.09 -14.64
N ASN A 196 16.15 3.28 -15.17
CA ASN A 196 16.58 3.77 -16.49
C ASN A 196 17.85 4.65 -16.45
N LEU A 197 18.52 4.82 -15.31
CA LEU A 197 19.61 5.79 -15.13
C LEU A 197 20.96 5.22 -15.62
N THR A 198 21.65 5.96 -16.52
CA THR A 198 22.89 5.48 -17.18
C THR A 198 24.08 6.43 -17.02
N GLU A 199 25.29 5.96 -17.39
CA GLU A 199 26.49 6.80 -17.47
C GLU A 199 26.34 7.95 -18.48
N ALA A 200 25.48 7.78 -19.50
CA ALA A 200 25.17 8.82 -20.47
C ALA A 200 24.33 9.98 -19.89
N ASP A 201 23.84 9.88 -18.64
CA ASP A 201 23.04 10.91 -17.97
C ASP A 201 23.85 11.77 -16.98
N VAL A 202 25.11 11.44 -16.75
CA VAL A 202 26.04 12.24 -15.94
C VAL A 202 26.17 13.65 -16.51
N GLY A 203 26.07 14.67 -15.67
CA GLY A 203 26.10 16.08 -16.06
C GLY A 203 24.78 16.63 -16.61
N LYS A 204 23.76 15.81 -16.91
CA LYS A 204 22.43 16.29 -17.28
C LYS A 204 21.64 16.75 -16.05
N GLU A 205 20.84 17.80 -16.21
CA GLU A 205 19.76 18.11 -15.25
C GLU A 205 18.59 17.13 -15.43
N VAL A 206 18.30 16.33 -14.40
CA VAL A 206 17.24 15.32 -14.40
C VAL A 206 16.13 15.63 -13.39
N VAL A 207 14.94 15.08 -13.66
CA VAL A 207 13.75 15.34 -12.86
C VAL A 207 12.91 14.07 -12.73
N PHE A 208 12.66 13.68 -11.48
CA PHE A 208 12.09 12.40 -11.08
C PHE A 208 11.06 12.58 -9.95
N ARG A 209 10.14 11.62 -9.78
CA ARG A 209 9.32 11.51 -8.56
C ARG A 209 9.87 10.41 -7.68
N ALA A 210 10.09 10.72 -6.41
CA ALA A 210 10.50 9.74 -5.44
C ALA A 210 9.83 10.02 -4.09
N ARG A 211 9.78 9.01 -3.22
CA ARG A 211 9.60 9.23 -1.79
C ARG A 211 10.95 9.68 -1.20
N LEU A 212 10.94 10.62 -0.28
CA LEU A 212 12.06 10.76 0.65
C LEU A 212 12.06 9.54 1.56
N HIS A 213 13.20 8.85 1.66
CA HIS A 213 13.38 7.63 2.44
C HIS A 213 14.14 7.92 3.73
N ASN A 214 15.20 8.72 3.66
CA ASN A 214 16.03 9.15 4.77
C ASN A 214 16.61 10.56 4.47
N MET A 215 16.99 11.32 5.50
CA MET A 215 17.59 12.66 5.40
C MET A 215 18.65 12.83 6.49
N ARG A 216 19.91 13.01 6.08
CA ARG A 216 21.07 13.12 6.98
C ARG A 216 21.77 14.47 6.81
N PRO A 217 21.55 15.46 7.69
CA PRO A 217 22.34 16.69 7.70
C PRO A 217 23.80 16.41 8.06
N GLN A 218 24.74 17.11 7.40
CA GLN A 218 26.16 17.08 7.72
C GLN A 218 26.69 18.50 7.89
N GLY A 219 26.65 18.98 9.14
CA GLY A 219 26.94 20.37 9.50
C GLY A 219 25.89 21.36 8.98
N ALA A 220 26.21 22.65 9.03
CA ALA A 220 25.27 23.73 8.71
C ALA A 220 25.12 24.07 7.21
N LYS A 221 25.76 23.30 6.31
CA LYS A 221 25.87 23.60 4.87
C LYS A 221 25.54 22.45 3.94
N ILE A 222 25.43 21.20 4.42
CA ILE A 222 25.18 20.03 3.56
C ILE A 222 24.05 19.18 4.16
N VAL A 223 23.15 18.68 3.32
CA VAL A 223 22.16 17.65 3.66
C VAL A 223 22.20 16.56 2.59
N PHE A 224 22.36 15.31 3.03
CA PHE A 224 22.19 14.13 2.20
C PHE A 224 20.73 13.68 2.27
N LEU A 225 20.16 13.33 1.12
CA LEU A 225 18.78 12.90 0.95
C LEU A 225 18.79 11.54 0.27
N GLN A 226 18.09 10.56 0.82
CA GLN A 226 17.90 9.28 0.13
C GLN A 226 16.52 9.31 -0.53
N PHE A 227 16.48 9.30 -1.85
CA PHE A 227 15.26 9.21 -2.63
C PHE A 227 14.97 7.76 -2.99
N ARG A 228 13.67 7.41 -3.12
CA ARG A 228 13.24 6.03 -3.42
C ARG A 228 12.09 5.94 -4.43
N GLN A 229 12.24 5.04 -5.41
CA GLN A 229 11.22 4.58 -6.35
C GLN A 229 11.05 3.06 -6.21
N GLN A 230 9.99 2.62 -5.50
CA GLN A 230 9.75 1.19 -5.19
C GLN A 230 10.95 0.54 -4.50
N VAL A 231 11.68 -0.34 -5.22
CA VAL A 231 12.91 -1.01 -4.75
C VAL A 231 14.16 -0.13 -4.89
N GLU A 232 14.18 0.79 -5.85
CA GLU A 232 15.38 1.58 -6.17
C GLU A 232 15.57 2.79 -5.27
N THR A 233 16.80 3.05 -4.88
CA THR A 233 17.22 4.22 -4.10
C THR A 233 18.39 4.97 -4.73
N LEU A 234 18.36 6.30 -4.62
CA LEU A 234 19.36 7.22 -5.16
C LEU A 234 19.70 8.29 -4.10
N GLN A 235 20.99 8.56 -3.90
CA GLN A 235 21.44 9.68 -3.06
C GLN A 235 21.33 11.00 -3.81
N GLY A 236 20.72 11.98 -3.16
CA GLY A 236 20.88 13.39 -3.49
C GLY A 236 21.73 14.13 -2.45
N VAL A 237 22.61 15.03 -2.90
CA VAL A 237 23.41 15.91 -2.05
C VAL A 237 23.03 17.37 -2.24
N LEU A 238 22.46 17.97 -1.19
CA LEU A 238 22.13 19.40 -1.08
C LEU A 238 23.31 20.15 -0.46
N VAL A 239 23.93 21.07 -1.20
CA VAL A 239 25.11 21.83 -0.74
C VAL A 239 24.84 23.32 -0.83
N MET A 240 24.97 24.05 0.28
CA MET A 240 24.81 25.51 0.34
C MET A 240 25.89 26.22 -0.48
N THR A 241 25.49 27.05 -1.44
CA THR A 241 26.40 27.92 -2.19
C THR A 241 26.12 29.40 -1.87
N ASN A 242 27.21 30.17 -1.72
CA ASN A 242 27.19 31.59 -1.35
C ASN A 242 27.67 32.50 -2.51
N LYS A 243 27.61 32.02 -3.75
CA LYS A 243 27.94 32.82 -4.95
C LYS A 243 26.67 33.52 -5.44
N GLU A 244 26.71 34.83 -5.60
CA GLU A 244 25.52 35.62 -5.98
C GLU A 244 25.11 35.36 -7.44
N ASP A 245 26.05 35.01 -8.32
CA ASP A 245 25.83 34.73 -9.74
C ASP A 245 25.55 33.24 -10.08
N ASP A 246 25.30 32.38 -9.08
CA ASP A 246 25.08 30.94 -9.28
C ASP A 246 23.59 30.63 -9.55
N PRO A 247 23.18 30.22 -10.78
CA PRO A 247 21.78 29.92 -11.08
C PRO A 247 21.26 28.65 -10.35
N HIS A 248 22.16 27.89 -9.71
CA HIS A 248 21.86 26.71 -8.93
C HIS A 248 21.91 26.95 -7.41
N GLN A 249 21.91 28.23 -6.97
CA GLN A 249 22.16 28.62 -5.58
C GLN A 249 21.21 27.94 -4.57
N VAL A 250 21.80 27.28 -3.57
CA VAL A 250 21.08 26.61 -2.48
C VAL A 250 21.16 27.45 -1.20
N SER A 251 20.00 27.95 -0.75
CA SER A 251 19.92 28.77 0.46
C SER A 251 19.85 27.96 1.77
N LYS A 252 20.22 28.61 2.87
CA LYS A 252 20.05 28.08 4.25
C LYS A 252 18.58 27.78 4.62
N GLN A 253 17.62 28.35 3.89
CA GLN A 253 16.18 28.02 4.04
C GLN A 253 15.77 26.81 3.18
N MET A 254 16.36 26.61 1.99
CA MET A 254 16.19 25.36 1.22
C MET A 254 16.72 24.15 1.99
N LEU A 255 17.83 24.32 2.74
CA LEU A 255 18.34 23.31 3.69
C LEU A 255 17.37 22.97 4.84
N LYS A 256 16.44 23.87 5.20
CA LYS A 256 15.34 23.57 6.15
C LYS A 256 14.10 22.99 5.46
N TYR A 257 13.90 23.30 4.18
CA TYR A 257 12.78 22.85 3.32
C TYR A 257 13.15 21.56 2.53
N ALA A 258 14.13 20.79 3.00
CA ALA A 258 14.97 19.90 2.18
C ALA A 258 14.32 18.58 1.67
N GLN A 259 13.01 18.51 1.38
CA GLN A 259 12.28 17.23 1.44
C GLN A 259 11.78 16.52 0.14
N THR A 260 11.94 16.99 -1.11
CA THR A 260 11.65 16.17 -2.36
C THR A 260 12.18 16.75 -3.69
N ILE A 261 12.93 16.07 -4.59
CA ILE A 261 13.67 16.82 -5.66
C ILE A 261 13.84 16.31 -7.11
N PRO A 262 14.16 17.24 -8.04
CA PRO A 262 15.13 17.16 -9.17
C PRO A 262 16.55 17.80 -8.98
N GLY A 263 17.53 17.39 -9.80
CA GLY A 263 18.92 17.88 -9.74
C GLY A 263 19.84 17.35 -10.85
N VAL A 264 21.16 17.58 -10.79
CA VAL A 264 22.16 17.15 -11.81
C VAL A 264 22.87 15.85 -11.41
N ILE A 265 22.92 14.83 -12.28
CA ILE A 265 23.62 13.57 -11.96
C ILE A 265 25.15 13.77 -11.93
N LYS A 266 25.80 13.19 -10.93
CA LYS A 266 27.27 13.14 -10.76
C LYS A 266 27.72 11.70 -10.52
N SER A 267 28.93 11.38 -10.95
CA SER A 267 29.61 10.13 -10.59
C SER A 267 30.08 10.19 -9.12
N ALA A 268 29.72 9.20 -8.31
CA ALA A 268 30.10 9.08 -6.90
C ALA A 268 29.87 7.64 -6.41
N GLU A 269 30.67 7.15 -5.46
CA GLU A 269 30.49 5.82 -4.85
C GLU A 269 29.62 5.90 -3.59
N VAL A 270 28.38 5.39 -3.65
CA VAL A 270 27.36 5.54 -2.59
C VAL A 270 26.82 4.18 -2.11
N LYS A 271 27.44 3.62 -1.07
CA LYS A 271 27.15 2.26 -0.56
C LYS A 271 25.80 2.11 0.14
N SER A 272 25.14 3.22 0.51
CA SER A 272 23.84 3.22 1.20
C SER A 272 22.63 3.13 0.26
N CYS A 273 22.84 3.15 -1.06
CA CYS A 273 21.79 3.10 -2.07
C CYS A 273 21.90 1.86 -2.95
N THR A 274 20.87 1.59 -3.77
CA THR A 274 20.94 0.58 -4.84
C THR A 274 21.67 1.14 -6.08
N ILE A 275 21.43 2.41 -6.40
CA ILE A 275 22.23 3.16 -7.36
C ILE A 275 23.50 3.64 -6.66
N GLN A 276 24.59 2.86 -6.80
CA GLN A 276 25.85 3.09 -6.09
C GLN A 276 26.91 3.85 -6.89
N LYS A 277 26.78 3.95 -8.21
CA LYS A 277 27.72 4.66 -9.11
C LYS A 277 27.43 6.16 -9.27
N PHE A 278 26.26 6.61 -8.83
CA PHE A 278 25.75 7.93 -9.14
C PHE A 278 25.07 8.56 -7.92
N GLU A 279 25.23 9.87 -7.80
CA GLU A 279 24.40 10.72 -6.94
C GLU A 279 23.78 11.84 -7.77
N VAL A 280 22.81 12.55 -7.21
CA VAL A 280 22.25 13.76 -7.81
C VAL A 280 22.63 14.99 -6.98
N GLY A 281 23.12 16.05 -7.63
CA GLY A 281 23.34 17.38 -7.06
C GLY A 281 22.02 18.16 -7.01
N VAL A 282 21.59 18.51 -5.81
CA VAL A 282 20.17 18.76 -5.46
C VAL A 282 19.83 20.25 -5.55
N HIS A 283 18.97 20.67 -6.49
CA HIS A 283 18.75 22.10 -6.82
C HIS A 283 17.36 22.70 -6.51
N LYS A 284 16.22 22.03 -6.77
CA LYS A 284 14.86 22.61 -6.55
C LYS A 284 13.89 21.70 -5.76
N LEU A 285 13.86 21.75 -4.41
CA LEU A 285 12.96 20.92 -3.57
C LEU A 285 11.48 21.32 -3.70
N TYR A 286 10.63 20.35 -4.05
CA TYR A 286 9.20 20.53 -4.20
C TYR A 286 8.37 19.37 -3.61
N THR A 287 7.83 19.53 -2.40
CA THR A 287 6.87 18.57 -1.79
C THR A 287 5.60 18.40 -2.63
N LEU A 288 5.16 17.15 -2.81
CA LEU A 288 3.93 16.79 -3.54
C LEU A 288 2.78 16.46 -2.59
N VAL A 289 3.06 15.64 -1.59
CA VAL A 289 2.16 15.15 -0.55
C VAL A 289 3.02 15.00 0.70
N GLU A 290 2.64 15.69 1.78
CA GLU A 290 3.29 15.53 3.08
C GLU A 290 2.88 14.20 3.70
N ALA A 291 3.81 13.55 4.39
CA ALA A 291 3.51 12.37 5.19
C ALA A 291 3.14 12.81 6.62
N GLN A 292 2.10 12.20 7.18
CA GLN A 292 1.87 12.22 8.62
C GLN A 292 2.93 11.35 9.33
N ALA A 293 2.91 11.34 10.67
CA ALA A 293 3.72 10.42 11.46
C ALA A 293 3.53 8.97 10.96
N LEU A 294 4.65 8.26 10.79
CA LEU A 294 4.66 6.90 10.26
C LEU A 294 4.58 5.89 11.42
N PRO A 295 3.85 4.77 11.27
CA PRO A 295 3.70 3.77 12.34
C PRO A 295 5.01 3.04 12.67
N PHE A 296 5.93 2.98 11.70
CA PHE A 296 7.31 2.50 11.83
C PHE A 296 8.13 3.06 10.66
N SER A 297 9.46 3.04 10.75
CA SER A 297 10.30 3.38 9.59
C SER A 297 10.36 2.22 8.58
N ILE A 298 10.59 2.54 7.31
CA ILE A 298 10.82 1.51 6.28
C ILE A 298 12.09 0.72 6.58
N GLU A 299 13.09 1.34 7.19
CA GLU A 299 14.37 0.70 7.50
C GLU A 299 14.17 -0.43 8.53
N ASP A 300 13.47 -0.13 9.63
CA ASP A 300 13.12 -1.12 10.67
C ASP A 300 12.28 -2.28 10.15
N ALA A 301 11.44 -2.05 9.14
CA ALA A 301 10.66 -3.09 8.48
C ALA A 301 11.43 -3.83 7.34
N SER A 302 12.63 -3.37 6.96
CA SER A 302 13.42 -3.93 5.84
C SER A 302 14.71 -4.66 6.27
N ARG A 303 15.25 -4.40 7.48
CA ARG A 303 16.38 -5.18 8.02
C ARG A 303 16.00 -6.67 8.17
N SER A 304 16.98 -7.54 7.97
CA SER A 304 16.94 -8.96 8.34
C SER A 304 17.16 -9.16 9.84
N GLU A 305 16.74 -10.30 10.40
CA GLU A 305 17.09 -10.63 11.80
C GLU A 305 18.62 -10.77 11.96
N ALA A 306 19.35 -11.28 10.96
CA ALA A 306 20.81 -11.42 11.01
C ALA A 306 21.55 -10.06 11.09
N GLU A 307 21.06 -9.02 10.42
CA GLU A 307 21.57 -7.64 10.60
C GLU A 307 21.26 -7.10 12.00
N ILE A 308 20.12 -7.49 12.58
CA ILE A 308 19.70 -7.03 13.90
C ILE A 308 20.52 -7.73 15.00
N GLU A 309 20.64 -9.06 14.95
CA GLU A 309 21.47 -9.88 15.84
C GLU A 309 22.93 -9.42 15.81
N LYS A 310 23.47 -9.16 14.61
CA LYS A 310 24.82 -8.61 14.46
C LYS A 310 24.95 -7.24 15.12
N GLY A 311 24.00 -6.33 14.89
CA GLY A 311 24.01 -5.00 15.50
C GLY A 311 23.90 -5.05 17.02
N GLU A 312 23.04 -5.91 17.55
CA GLU A 312 22.89 -6.11 19.00
C GLU A 312 24.17 -6.68 19.63
N ALA A 313 24.88 -7.58 18.94
CA ALA A 313 26.22 -8.03 19.34
C ALA A 313 27.30 -6.93 19.25
N GLU A 314 27.14 -5.97 18.33
CA GLU A 314 27.97 -4.75 18.21
C GLU A 314 27.50 -3.60 19.16
N GLY A 315 26.49 -3.84 20.01
CA GLY A 315 25.97 -2.87 20.99
C GLY A 315 24.99 -1.83 20.42
N LEU A 316 24.50 -2.01 19.20
CA LEU A 316 23.49 -1.18 18.55
C LEU A 316 22.07 -1.66 18.91
N GLN A 317 21.21 -0.72 19.33
CA GLN A 317 19.80 -1.03 19.58
C GLN A 317 18.94 -0.72 18.35
N TYR A 318 18.33 -1.75 17.77
CA TYR A 318 17.35 -1.62 16.68
C TYR A 318 15.92 -1.85 17.15
N SER A 319 14.95 -1.23 16.45
CA SER A 319 13.53 -1.50 16.65
C SER A 319 13.08 -2.65 15.74
N ARG A 320 12.54 -3.73 16.33
CA ARG A 320 11.88 -4.82 15.59
C ARG A 320 10.40 -4.49 15.35
N VAL A 321 9.95 -4.54 14.10
CA VAL A 321 8.53 -4.30 13.75
C VAL A 321 7.80 -5.64 13.65
N SER A 322 6.91 -5.93 14.61
CA SER A 322 6.20 -7.21 14.68
C SER A 322 5.32 -7.48 13.45
N LEU A 323 5.14 -8.76 13.06
CA LEU A 323 4.28 -9.10 11.93
C LEU A 323 2.83 -8.59 12.09
N PRO A 324 2.15 -8.69 13.26
CA PRO A 324 0.88 -8.01 13.49
C PRO A 324 0.93 -6.52 13.19
N THR A 325 1.89 -5.77 13.77
CA THR A 325 2.04 -4.32 13.54
C THR A 325 2.25 -3.97 12.05
N ARG A 326 2.99 -4.81 11.32
CA ARG A 326 3.19 -4.67 9.86
C ARG A 326 1.90 -4.92 9.08
N LEU A 327 1.09 -5.89 9.50
CA LEU A 327 -0.19 -6.24 8.86
C LEU A 327 -1.31 -5.24 9.20
N ASP A 328 -1.36 -4.68 10.41
CA ASP A 328 -2.31 -3.62 10.82
C ASP A 328 -1.98 -2.25 10.17
N ASN A 329 -0.88 -2.18 9.44
CA ASN A 329 -0.42 -1.02 8.70
C ASN A 329 0.03 -1.46 7.29
N ARG A 330 -0.67 -2.41 6.67
CA ARG A 330 -0.18 -3.12 5.46
C ARG A 330 0.18 -2.16 4.31
N VAL A 331 -0.54 -1.04 4.17
CA VAL A 331 -0.26 0.01 3.17
C VAL A 331 1.08 0.75 3.39
N MET A 332 1.65 0.68 4.59
CA MET A 332 3.02 1.13 4.90
C MET A 332 4.04 0.00 4.70
N ASP A 333 3.74 -1.21 5.19
CA ASP A 333 4.63 -2.38 5.06
C ASP A 333 4.86 -2.80 3.60
N LEU A 334 3.82 -2.79 2.77
CA LEU A 334 3.90 -3.07 1.32
C LEU A 334 4.83 -2.11 0.55
N ARG A 335 5.31 -1.05 1.20
CA ARG A 335 6.31 -0.13 0.66
C ARG A 335 7.75 -0.59 0.91
N THR A 336 8.05 -1.64 1.67
CA THR A 336 9.45 -2.12 1.80
C THR A 336 9.94 -2.67 0.44
N PRO A 337 11.25 -2.62 0.13
CA PRO A 337 11.77 -3.22 -1.09
C PRO A 337 11.42 -4.72 -1.20
N THR A 338 11.51 -5.44 -0.09
CA THR A 338 11.17 -6.86 0.04
C THR A 338 9.71 -7.16 -0.32
N ASN A 339 8.73 -6.42 0.22
CA ASN A 339 7.32 -6.62 -0.15
C ASN A 339 7.08 -6.24 -1.62
N GLN A 340 7.66 -5.14 -2.11
CA GLN A 340 7.55 -4.77 -3.54
C GLN A 340 8.10 -5.90 -4.44
N ALA A 341 9.17 -6.58 -4.03
CA ALA A 341 9.72 -7.71 -4.75
C ALA A 341 8.86 -8.98 -4.66
N ILE A 342 8.37 -9.35 -3.46
CA ILE A 342 7.47 -10.50 -3.25
C ILE A 342 6.23 -10.38 -4.15
N PHE A 343 5.58 -9.22 -4.19
CA PHE A 343 4.32 -9.07 -4.95
C PHE A 343 4.53 -8.90 -6.47
N ARG A 344 5.69 -8.43 -6.92
CA ARG A 344 6.09 -8.58 -8.33
C ARG A 344 6.31 -10.03 -8.70
N MET A 345 7.01 -10.79 -7.85
CA MET A 345 7.27 -12.21 -8.07
C MET A 345 5.98 -13.04 -8.01
N GLN A 346 5.03 -12.72 -7.13
CA GLN A 346 3.70 -13.36 -7.10
C GLN A 346 2.96 -13.20 -8.43
N SER A 347 2.91 -11.97 -8.96
CA SER A 347 2.36 -11.71 -10.30
C SER A 347 3.11 -12.49 -11.38
N GLY A 348 4.43 -12.60 -11.24
CA GLY A 348 5.29 -13.41 -12.10
C GLY A 348 5.01 -14.92 -12.05
N VAL A 349 4.75 -15.49 -10.87
CA VAL A 349 4.36 -16.90 -10.70
C VAL A 349 3.03 -17.17 -11.42
N CYS A 350 2.03 -16.30 -11.26
CA CYS A 350 0.78 -16.40 -11.99
C CYS A 350 0.99 -16.31 -13.52
N GLN A 351 1.87 -15.42 -13.99
CA GLN A 351 2.17 -15.33 -15.42
C GLN A 351 2.94 -16.56 -15.93
N LEU A 352 3.88 -17.10 -15.17
CA LEU A 352 4.65 -18.30 -15.54
C LEU A 352 3.77 -19.56 -15.60
N PHE A 353 2.83 -19.71 -14.67
CA PHE A 353 1.80 -20.75 -14.71
C PHE A 353 0.95 -20.66 -15.98
N ARG A 354 0.45 -19.46 -16.31
CA ARG A 354 -0.28 -19.20 -17.58
C ARG A 354 0.59 -19.47 -18.82
N ASP A 355 1.79 -18.89 -18.89
CA ASP A 355 2.73 -19.03 -20.01
C ASP A 355 2.96 -20.52 -20.35
N HIS A 356 3.21 -21.33 -19.32
CA HIS A 356 3.50 -22.77 -19.46
C HIS A 356 2.27 -23.57 -19.88
N LEU A 357 1.13 -23.42 -19.19
CA LEU A 357 -0.08 -24.20 -19.48
C LEU A 357 -0.72 -23.81 -20.82
N ASN A 358 -0.70 -22.53 -21.20
CA ASN A 358 -1.08 -22.10 -22.55
C ASN A 358 -0.16 -22.71 -23.61
N GLY A 359 1.14 -22.85 -23.32
CA GLY A 359 2.10 -23.56 -24.18
C GLY A 359 1.84 -25.08 -24.30
N LEU A 360 1.10 -25.66 -23.35
CA LEU A 360 0.61 -27.05 -23.36
C LEU A 360 -0.86 -27.18 -23.84
N GLY A 361 -1.44 -26.12 -24.40
CA GLY A 361 -2.79 -26.13 -24.96
C GLY A 361 -3.95 -26.12 -23.96
N PHE A 362 -3.69 -25.74 -22.70
CA PHE A 362 -4.77 -25.56 -21.71
C PHE A 362 -5.58 -24.28 -21.97
N THR A 363 -6.84 -24.28 -21.53
CA THR A 363 -7.73 -23.10 -21.54
C THR A 363 -7.95 -22.56 -20.13
N GLU A 364 -7.89 -21.24 -19.94
CA GLU A 364 -8.27 -20.60 -18.66
C GLU A 364 -9.80 -20.59 -18.49
N ILE A 365 -10.29 -21.12 -17.36
CA ILE A 365 -11.70 -21.11 -16.98
C ILE A 365 -11.95 -20.23 -15.75
N HIS A 366 -13.21 -19.85 -15.52
CA HIS A 366 -13.62 -18.99 -14.41
C HIS A 366 -14.87 -19.56 -13.72
N SER A 367 -14.67 -20.40 -12.70
CA SER A 367 -15.73 -21.06 -11.94
C SER A 367 -16.47 -20.13 -10.98
N PRO A 368 -17.77 -20.37 -10.71
CA PRO A 368 -18.52 -19.62 -9.70
C PRO A 368 -18.03 -19.95 -8.28
N LYS A 369 -17.78 -18.91 -7.49
CA LYS A 369 -17.32 -19.03 -6.09
C LYS A 369 -18.43 -19.05 -5.05
N LEU A 370 -19.68 -18.96 -5.48
CA LEU A 370 -20.88 -19.23 -4.69
C LEU A 370 -21.52 -20.54 -5.19
N GLN A 371 -21.73 -21.49 -4.29
CA GLN A 371 -22.23 -22.83 -4.57
C GLN A 371 -23.52 -23.10 -3.78
N GLY A 372 -24.43 -23.89 -4.37
CA GLY A 372 -25.73 -24.21 -3.76
C GLY A 372 -25.69 -25.31 -2.69
N ALA A 373 -24.58 -26.05 -2.62
CA ALA A 373 -24.30 -27.09 -1.64
C ALA A 373 -22.85 -26.98 -1.16
N ALA A 374 -22.52 -27.58 -0.03
CA ALA A 374 -21.13 -27.77 0.41
C ALA A 374 -20.49 -28.88 -0.45
N THR A 375 -19.35 -28.61 -1.09
CA THR A 375 -18.81 -29.49 -2.14
C THR A 375 -17.95 -30.65 -1.64
N GLU A 376 -17.49 -30.61 -0.39
CA GLU A 376 -16.58 -31.60 0.20
C GLU A 376 -17.12 -32.02 1.59
N SER A 377 -17.20 -33.33 1.84
CA SER A 377 -17.76 -33.88 3.07
C SER A 377 -16.77 -33.78 4.24
N GLY A 378 -17.18 -33.13 5.34
CA GLY A 378 -16.42 -33.06 6.60
C GLY A 378 -15.60 -31.77 6.78
N ALA A 379 -15.27 -31.06 5.70
CA ALA A 379 -14.55 -29.79 5.79
C ALA A 379 -15.47 -28.62 6.20
N SER A 380 -14.88 -27.58 6.80
CA SER A 380 -15.63 -26.40 7.24
C SER A 380 -15.79 -25.39 6.10
N VAL A 381 -17.04 -25.19 5.68
CA VAL A 381 -17.45 -24.27 4.61
C VAL A 381 -17.94 -22.92 5.15
N PHE A 382 -17.57 -21.82 4.50
CA PHE A 382 -18.18 -20.51 4.77
C PHE A 382 -19.60 -20.47 4.21
N LYS A 383 -20.56 -20.11 5.08
CA LYS A 383 -21.98 -19.98 4.77
C LYS A 383 -22.33 -18.53 4.47
N VAL A 384 -23.04 -18.31 3.36
CA VAL A 384 -23.45 -16.99 2.86
C VAL A 384 -24.98 -16.97 2.68
N ALA A 385 -25.63 -15.87 3.08
CA ALA A 385 -27.04 -15.64 2.79
C ALA A 385 -27.18 -15.22 1.32
N TYR A 386 -28.01 -15.93 0.55
CA TYR A 386 -28.15 -15.74 -0.89
C TYR A 386 -29.63 -15.62 -1.26
N PHE A 387 -30.16 -14.40 -1.13
CA PHE A 387 -31.59 -14.08 -1.19
C PHE A 387 -32.38 -14.83 -0.10
N ASP A 388 -33.37 -15.62 -0.49
CA ASP A 388 -34.25 -16.44 0.36
C ASP A 388 -33.65 -17.81 0.76
N ARG A 389 -32.44 -18.12 0.26
CA ARG A 389 -31.76 -19.40 0.42
C ARG A 389 -30.32 -19.24 0.90
N GLN A 390 -29.67 -20.36 1.20
CA GLN A 390 -28.26 -20.41 1.59
C GLN A 390 -27.36 -20.69 0.38
N ALA A 391 -26.15 -20.13 0.40
CA ALA A 391 -25.05 -20.51 -0.47
C ALA A 391 -23.78 -20.74 0.35
N PHE A 392 -22.77 -21.32 -0.28
CA PHE A 392 -21.47 -21.65 0.31
C PHE A 392 -20.35 -21.04 -0.53
N LEU A 393 -19.22 -20.67 0.09
CA LEU A 393 -18.02 -20.28 -0.66
C LEU A 393 -17.20 -21.51 -1.06
N ALA A 394 -16.67 -21.49 -2.28
CA ALA A 394 -15.96 -22.62 -2.87
C ALA A 394 -14.61 -22.92 -2.19
N GLN A 395 -14.46 -24.15 -1.68
CA GLN A 395 -13.22 -24.66 -1.06
C GLN A 395 -12.15 -25.06 -2.09
N SER A 396 -12.57 -25.19 -3.34
CA SER A 396 -11.77 -25.53 -4.51
C SER A 396 -12.64 -25.26 -5.76
N PRO A 397 -12.06 -25.08 -6.95
CA PRO A 397 -12.82 -25.18 -8.20
C PRO A 397 -13.07 -26.66 -8.61
N GLN A 398 -12.89 -27.63 -7.70
CA GLN A 398 -12.70 -29.04 -8.05
C GLN A 398 -13.89 -29.69 -8.77
N LEU A 399 -15.14 -29.35 -8.42
CA LEU A 399 -16.29 -29.86 -9.17
C LEU A 399 -16.38 -29.21 -10.56
N ALA A 400 -16.13 -27.90 -10.66
CA ALA A 400 -16.27 -27.14 -11.91
C ALA A 400 -15.22 -27.54 -12.96
N LYS A 401 -13.95 -27.67 -12.57
CA LYS A 401 -12.87 -28.07 -13.49
C LYS A 401 -13.10 -29.47 -14.08
N GLN A 402 -13.61 -30.42 -13.28
CA GLN A 402 -13.98 -31.75 -13.77
C GLN A 402 -15.23 -31.72 -14.67
N MET A 403 -16.23 -30.89 -14.35
CA MET A 403 -17.39 -30.68 -15.23
C MET A 403 -17.01 -30.03 -16.58
N CYS A 404 -15.91 -29.28 -16.65
CA CYS A 404 -15.34 -28.81 -17.92
C CYS A 404 -14.70 -29.97 -18.71
N ILE A 405 -13.98 -30.90 -18.06
CA ILE A 405 -13.47 -32.11 -18.75
C ILE A 405 -14.63 -32.95 -19.30
N ALA A 406 -15.73 -33.07 -18.55
CA ALA A 406 -16.98 -33.72 -18.98
C ALA A 406 -17.78 -32.93 -20.04
N ALA A 407 -17.26 -31.80 -20.52
CA ALA A 407 -17.83 -30.94 -21.55
C ALA A 407 -16.81 -30.65 -22.67
N ASP A 408 -16.02 -31.67 -23.04
CA ASP A 408 -15.01 -31.69 -24.11
C ASP A 408 -13.88 -30.65 -23.95
N MET A 409 -13.66 -30.08 -22.76
CA MET A 409 -12.54 -29.19 -22.48
C MET A 409 -11.32 -29.99 -21.97
N ASP A 410 -10.64 -30.74 -22.85
CA ASP A 410 -9.55 -31.69 -22.53
C ASP A 410 -8.52 -31.21 -21.49
N ARG A 411 -8.22 -29.91 -21.45
CA ARG A 411 -7.17 -29.29 -20.63
C ARG A 411 -7.63 -27.92 -20.12
N VAL A 412 -7.87 -27.79 -18.80
CA VAL A 412 -8.34 -26.54 -18.18
C VAL A 412 -7.49 -26.12 -16.99
N TYR A 413 -7.33 -24.81 -16.80
CA TYR A 413 -6.75 -24.23 -15.59
C TYR A 413 -7.55 -23.04 -15.07
N GLU A 414 -7.41 -22.73 -13.79
CA GLU A 414 -7.96 -21.52 -13.17
C GLU A 414 -6.94 -20.87 -12.24
N ILE A 415 -6.89 -19.53 -12.22
CA ILE A 415 -6.28 -18.76 -11.14
C ILE A 415 -7.40 -18.00 -10.43
N GLY A 416 -7.79 -18.44 -9.24
CA GLY A 416 -8.99 -17.97 -8.55
C GLY A 416 -8.90 -18.04 -7.02
N PRO A 417 -9.76 -17.30 -6.29
CA PRO A 417 -9.79 -17.35 -4.85
C PRO A 417 -10.37 -18.69 -4.35
N VAL A 418 -9.84 -19.14 -3.22
CA VAL A 418 -10.15 -20.41 -2.56
C VAL A 418 -10.42 -20.14 -1.07
N PHE A 419 -11.48 -20.74 -0.53
CA PHE A 419 -12.00 -20.41 0.80
C PHE A 419 -12.07 -21.65 1.73
N ARG A 420 -11.31 -21.65 2.84
CA ARG A 420 -11.38 -22.71 3.87
C ARG A 420 -11.79 -22.11 5.21
N ALA A 421 -12.85 -22.60 5.84
CA ALA A 421 -13.38 -22.04 7.09
C ALA A 421 -12.85 -22.73 8.37
N GLU A 422 -11.71 -23.41 8.26
CA GLU A 422 -11.00 -24.04 9.37
C GLU A 422 -10.44 -22.97 10.32
N ASP A 423 -10.57 -23.14 11.64
CA ASP A 423 -9.97 -22.24 12.66
C ASP A 423 -8.45 -22.50 12.84
N SER A 424 -7.74 -22.65 11.72
CA SER A 424 -6.34 -23.07 11.69
C SER A 424 -5.40 -21.87 11.77
N ASN A 425 -4.93 -21.58 12.98
CA ASN A 425 -4.16 -20.38 13.31
C ASN A 425 -2.64 -20.54 13.11
N THR A 426 -2.22 -21.37 12.15
CA THR A 426 -0.80 -21.70 11.94
C THR A 426 -0.06 -20.64 11.12
N HIS A 427 1.25 -20.83 10.96
CA HIS A 427 2.08 -20.01 10.08
C HIS A 427 1.88 -20.31 8.58
N ARG A 428 1.21 -21.41 8.21
CA ARG A 428 1.04 -21.89 6.82
C ARG A 428 -0.41 -21.92 6.30
N HIS A 429 -1.39 -21.55 7.13
CA HIS A 429 -2.81 -21.57 6.80
C HIS A 429 -3.43 -20.16 6.75
N MET A 430 -4.41 -20.01 5.86
CA MET A 430 -5.22 -18.80 5.63
C MET A 430 -6.64 -19.24 5.26
N THR A 431 -7.64 -18.40 5.54
CA THR A 431 -9.06 -18.70 5.28
C THR A 431 -9.53 -18.29 3.88
N GLU A 432 -8.79 -17.37 3.25
CA GLU A 432 -8.92 -16.97 1.84
C GLU A 432 -7.48 -16.92 1.27
N PHE A 433 -7.25 -17.60 0.14
CA PHE A 433 -5.96 -17.62 -0.56
C PHE A 433 -6.18 -17.80 -2.08
N MET A 434 -5.13 -17.69 -2.89
CA MET A 434 -5.22 -17.89 -4.34
C MET A 434 -4.80 -19.30 -4.74
N GLY A 435 -5.73 -20.04 -5.37
CA GLY A 435 -5.45 -21.31 -6.02
C GLY A 435 -4.91 -21.12 -7.44
N LEU A 436 -3.94 -21.94 -7.81
CA LEU A 436 -3.56 -22.21 -9.20
C LEU A 436 -3.98 -23.67 -9.49
N ASP A 437 -5.12 -23.84 -10.12
CA ASP A 437 -5.75 -25.14 -10.33
C ASP A 437 -5.62 -25.60 -11.77
N LEU A 438 -5.37 -26.89 -12.00
CA LEU A 438 -5.54 -27.51 -13.32
C LEU A 438 -6.21 -28.89 -13.24
N GLU A 439 -6.89 -29.26 -14.32
CA GLU A 439 -7.42 -30.59 -14.59
C GLU A 439 -7.19 -30.91 -16.07
N MET A 440 -6.94 -32.17 -16.41
CA MET A 440 -6.80 -32.64 -17.79
C MET A 440 -7.30 -34.07 -17.96
N ALA A 441 -7.84 -34.37 -19.14
CA ALA A 441 -8.01 -35.74 -19.60
C ALA A 441 -6.65 -36.46 -19.67
N ILE A 442 -6.65 -37.77 -19.38
CA ILE A 442 -5.47 -38.66 -19.44
C ILE A 442 -5.75 -39.82 -20.40
N THR A 443 -4.70 -40.34 -21.03
CA THR A 443 -4.79 -41.32 -22.11
C THR A 443 -4.67 -42.75 -21.60
N GLU A 444 -3.68 -43.00 -20.75
CA GLU A 444 -3.26 -44.32 -20.27
C GLU A 444 -3.00 -44.33 -18.76
N HIS A 445 -2.36 -43.28 -18.22
CA HIS A 445 -1.95 -43.25 -16.82
C HIS A 445 -1.92 -41.83 -16.23
N TYR A 446 -2.32 -41.69 -14.96
CA TYR A 446 -2.40 -40.39 -14.29
C TYR A 446 -1.05 -39.69 -14.12
N HIS A 447 0.07 -40.40 -14.30
CA HIS A 447 1.40 -39.80 -14.37
C HIS A 447 1.54 -38.80 -15.52
N GLU A 448 0.72 -38.88 -16.59
CA GLU A 448 0.61 -37.82 -17.61
C GLU A 448 0.32 -36.45 -16.99
N CYS A 449 -0.54 -36.39 -15.97
CA CYS A 449 -0.85 -35.15 -15.24
C CYS A 449 0.23 -34.81 -14.19
N LEU A 450 0.86 -35.81 -13.58
CA LEU A 450 1.96 -35.62 -12.63
C LEU A 450 3.17 -34.97 -13.32
N GLU A 451 3.51 -35.41 -14.54
CA GLU A 451 4.57 -34.84 -15.38
C GLU A 451 4.24 -33.42 -15.86
N VAL A 452 2.97 -33.14 -16.21
CA VAL A 452 2.52 -31.77 -16.50
C VAL A 452 2.67 -30.87 -15.27
N LEU A 453 2.32 -31.34 -14.07
CA LEU A 453 2.48 -30.59 -12.83
C LEU A 453 3.95 -30.35 -12.48
N ASP A 454 4.80 -31.38 -12.56
CA ASP A 454 6.25 -31.27 -12.34
C ASP A 454 6.92 -30.28 -13.31
N SER A 455 6.60 -30.36 -14.60
CA SER A 455 7.09 -29.40 -15.59
C SER A 455 6.58 -27.98 -15.32
N THR A 456 5.36 -27.82 -14.81
CA THR A 456 4.78 -26.51 -14.43
C THR A 456 5.53 -25.88 -13.26
N PHE A 457 5.81 -26.66 -12.20
CA PHE A 457 6.64 -26.18 -11.08
C PHE A 457 8.06 -25.81 -11.55
N LYS A 458 8.69 -26.64 -12.38
CA LYS A 458 10.02 -26.34 -12.95
C LYS A 458 10.04 -25.10 -13.83
N ALA A 459 9.00 -24.88 -14.64
CA ALA A 459 8.84 -23.66 -15.43
C ALA A 459 8.69 -22.42 -14.53
N ILE A 460 7.97 -22.53 -13.41
CA ILE A 460 7.88 -21.48 -12.40
C ILE A 460 9.24 -21.23 -11.73
N PHE A 461 9.95 -22.26 -11.25
CA PHE A 461 11.25 -22.11 -10.58
C PHE A 461 12.29 -21.46 -11.52
N LYS A 462 12.48 -22.03 -12.71
CA LYS A 462 13.35 -21.49 -13.76
C LYS A 462 12.95 -20.08 -14.17
N GLY A 463 11.65 -19.78 -14.20
CA GLY A 463 11.12 -18.44 -14.47
C GLY A 463 11.43 -17.44 -13.36
N ILE A 464 11.38 -17.82 -12.09
CA ILE A 464 11.81 -16.99 -10.96
C ILE A 464 13.32 -16.71 -11.07
N GLU A 465 14.13 -17.75 -11.33
CA GLU A 465 15.59 -17.66 -11.42
C GLU A 465 16.08 -16.80 -12.61
N THR A 466 15.33 -16.78 -13.71
CA THR A 466 15.73 -16.05 -14.93
C THR A 466 15.01 -14.72 -15.13
N LYS A 467 13.68 -14.66 -15.01
CA LYS A 467 12.89 -13.43 -15.22
C LYS A 467 12.86 -12.51 -13.99
N TYR A 468 13.00 -13.07 -12.77
CA TYR A 468 12.84 -12.36 -11.49
C TYR A 468 14.07 -12.39 -10.58
N ALA A 469 15.27 -12.57 -11.15
CA ALA A 469 16.53 -12.63 -10.40
C ALA A 469 16.79 -11.40 -9.51
N LYS A 470 16.41 -10.19 -9.96
CA LYS A 470 16.56 -8.95 -9.19
C LYS A 470 15.66 -8.93 -7.95
N GLU A 471 14.38 -9.25 -8.12
CA GLU A 471 13.43 -9.43 -7.04
C GLU A 471 13.90 -10.52 -6.06
N LEU A 472 14.41 -11.64 -6.56
CA LEU A 472 14.95 -12.74 -5.74
C LEU A 472 16.16 -12.31 -4.90
N GLU A 473 17.07 -11.51 -5.45
CA GLU A 473 18.20 -10.93 -4.72
C GLU A 473 17.75 -9.95 -3.62
N VAL A 474 16.77 -9.08 -3.93
CA VAL A 474 16.18 -8.15 -2.95
C VAL A 474 15.50 -8.91 -1.81
N ILE A 475 14.81 -10.01 -2.10
CA ILE A 475 14.15 -10.83 -1.07
C ILE A 475 15.19 -11.57 -0.21
N ARG A 476 16.20 -12.19 -0.84
CA ARG A 476 17.25 -12.94 -0.15
C ARG A 476 18.10 -12.09 0.80
N LYS A 477 18.13 -10.75 0.64
CA LYS A 477 18.76 -9.84 1.61
C LYS A 477 18.01 -9.75 2.94
N GLN A 478 16.67 -9.77 2.93
CA GLN A 478 15.88 -9.78 4.19
C GLN A 478 15.59 -11.22 4.68
N PHE A 479 15.43 -12.17 3.76
CA PHE A 479 15.14 -13.58 4.05
C PHE A 479 16.14 -14.51 3.32
N PRO A 480 17.35 -14.71 3.87
CA PRO A 480 18.38 -15.55 3.24
C PRO A 480 17.92 -16.99 3.06
N SER A 481 17.87 -17.48 1.82
CA SER A 481 17.41 -18.84 1.50
C SER A 481 18.02 -19.40 0.22
N GLU A 482 18.64 -20.58 0.31
CA GLU A 482 18.96 -21.42 -0.85
C GLU A 482 17.77 -22.33 -1.17
N PHE A 483 17.41 -22.48 -2.45
CA PHE A 483 16.44 -23.46 -2.92
C PHE A 483 17.11 -24.31 -4.00
N LYS A 484 16.87 -25.62 -3.99
CA LYS A 484 17.45 -26.59 -4.94
C LYS A 484 16.35 -27.54 -5.44
N TYR A 485 16.34 -27.81 -6.74
CA TYR A 485 15.50 -28.80 -7.39
C TYR A 485 16.36 -29.60 -8.39
N LEU A 486 15.87 -30.75 -8.84
CA LEU A 486 16.58 -31.64 -9.76
C LEU A 486 15.86 -31.72 -11.11
N GLU A 487 16.63 -31.95 -12.18
CA GLU A 487 16.09 -32.11 -13.54
C GLU A 487 15.11 -33.31 -13.61
N LYS A 488 15.49 -34.44 -12.98
CA LYS A 488 14.56 -35.52 -12.63
C LYS A 488 14.15 -35.39 -11.17
N THR A 489 12.87 -35.16 -10.92
CA THR A 489 12.32 -35.02 -9.56
C THR A 489 12.25 -36.38 -8.88
N PRO A 490 12.66 -36.52 -7.61
CA PRO A 490 12.41 -37.73 -6.84
C PRO A 490 10.91 -37.90 -6.59
N ILE A 491 10.39 -39.08 -6.93
CA ILE A 491 9.04 -39.53 -6.63
C ILE A 491 9.19 -40.73 -5.69
N PHE A 492 8.42 -40.74 -4.60
CA PHE A 492 8.37 -41.83 -3.64
C PHE A 492 6.92 -42.27 -3.46
N THR A 493 6.65 -43.56 -3.32
CA THR A 493 5.34 -44.00 -2.81
C THR A 493 5.18 -43.60 -1.34
N PHE A 494 3.95 -43.43 -0.86
CA PHE A 494 3.69 -43.12 0.55
C PHE A 494 4.27 -44.20 1.48
N LYS A 495 4.18 -45.48 1.08
CA LYS A 495 4.77 -46.62 1.81
C LYS A 495 6.32 -46.52 1.89
N GLU A 496 6.99 -45.96 0.88
CA GLU A 496 8.43 -45.61 0.94
C GLU A 496 8.73 -44.37 1.78
N ALA A 497 7.88 -43.34 1.73
CA ALA A 497 8.01 -42.11 2.53
C ALA A 497 7.88 -42.41 4.04
N ALA A 498 6.87 -43.19 4.43
CA ALA A 498 6.68 -43.68 5.79
C ALA A 498 7.86 -44.55 6.27
N LYS A 499 8.42 -45.39 5.40
CA LYS A 499 9.65 -46.14 5.69
C LYS A 499 10.84 -45.21 5.92
N MET A 500 11.06 -44.20 5.07
CA MET A 500 12.14 -43.23 5.26
C MET A 500 12.00 -42.44 6.56
N LEU A 501 10.78 -42.08 6.96
CA LEU A 501 10.48 -41.45 8.26
C LEU A 501 10.85 -42.37 9.43
N LYS A 502 10.48 -43.64 9.36
CA LYS A 502 10.77 -44.65 10.39
C LYS A 502 12.27 -44.92 10.53
N GLU A 503 13.00 -45.01 9.42
CA GLU A 503 14.47 -45.05 9.38
C GLU A 503 15.12 -43.77 9.93
N GLY A 504 14.47 -42.61 9.71
CA GLY A 504 14.93 -41.30 10.16
C GLY A 504 14.60 -40.96 11.62
N GLY A 505 14.00 -41.87 12.37
CA GLY A 505 13.66 -41.67 13.79
C GLY A 505 12.42 -40.81 14.04
N ALA A 506 11.46 -40.79 13.11
CA ALA A 506 10.17 -40.12 13.32
C ALA A 506 9.38 -40.71 14.50
N THR A 507 8.68 -39.86 15.25
CA THR A 507 7.84 -40.26 16.39
C THR A 507 6.35 -40.00 16.17
N ASP A 508 5.53 -40.63 17.01
CA ASP A 508 4.13 -40.26 17.29
C ASP A 508 4.05 -38.98 18.17
N ALA A 509 2.84 -38.66 18.64
CA ALA A 509 2.59 -37.48 19.50
C ALA A 509 3.06 -37.68 20.95
N GLU A 510 3.18 -38.93 21.38
CA GLU A 510 3.61 -39.39 22.69
C GLU A 510 5.14 -39.50 22.81
N GLY A 511 5.86 -39.50 21.68
CA GLY A 511 7.32 -39.55 21.59
C GLY A 511 7.92 -40.94 21.31
N ASN A 512 7.10 -41.95 20.99
CA ASN A 512 7.55 -43.29 20.59
C ASN A 512 7.84 -43.33 19.07
N PRO A 513 8.69 -44.25 18.59
CA PRO A 513 8.92 -44.42 17.15
C PRO A 513 7.63 -44.79 16.39
N ILE A 514 7.41 -44.20 15.20
CA ILE A 514 6.16 -44.41 14.45
C ILE A 514 5.89 -45.90 14.11
N GLY A 515 4.62 -46.27 14.19
CA GLY A 515 4.09 -47.58 13.80
C GLY A 515 4.01 -47.73 12.28
N GLU A 516 2.84 -48.14 11.79
CA GLU A 516 2.42 -47.88 10.42
C GLU A 516 1.54 -46.61 10.46
N ILE A 517 1.59 -45.80 9.40
CA ILE A 517 0.87 -44.52 9.29
C ILE A 517 0.15 -44.48 7.94
N ASP A 518 -1.01 -43.86 7.89
CA ASP A 518 -1.80 -43.64 6.66
C ASP A 518 -1.86 -42.16 6.23
N ASP A 519 -1.49 -41.23 7.11
CA ASP A 519 -1.29 -39.80 6.85
C ASP A 519 0.00 -39.28 7.54
N MET A 520 0.49 -38.09 7.17
CA MET A 520 1.70 -37.46 7.72
C MET A 520 1.37 -36.16 8.49
N SER A 521 1.75 -36.10 9.77
CA SER A 521 1.70 -34.86 10.55
C SER A 521 2.75 -33.84 10.08
N THR A 522 2.55 -32.55 10.35
CA THR A 522 3.43 -31.47 9.88
C THR A 522 4.89 -31.56 10.33
N GLU A 523 5.18 -32.19 11.48
CA GLU A 523 6.58 -32.43 11.87
C GLU A 523 7.19 -33.66 11.15
N GLN A 524 6.36 -34.62 10.74
CA GLN A 524 6.78 -35.72 9.86
C GLN A 524 6.99 -35.23 8.42
N GLU A 525 6.13 -34.37 7.85
CA GLU A 525 6.38 -33.75 6.53
C GLU A 525 7.78 -33.08 6.48
N LYS A 526 8.10 -32.26 7.49
CA LYS A 526 9.37 -31.54 7.60
C LYS A 526 10.56 -32.49 7.77
N LEU A 527 10.41 -33.53 8.58
CA LEU A 527 11.44 -34.55 8.79
C LEU A 527 11.70 -35.31 7.49
N LEU A 528 10.66 -35.68 6.73
CA LEU A 528 10.81 -36.27 5.40
C LEU A 528 11.54 -35.30 4.46
N GLY A 529 11.17 -34.02 4.42
CA GLY A 529 11.86 -33.01 3.62
C GLY A 529 13.34 -32.84 3.98
N LYS A 530 13.68 -32.91 5.27
CA LYS A 530 15.08 -32.94 5.74
C LYS A 530 15.80 -34.19 5.23
N ILE A 531 15.22 -35.38 5.42
CA ILE A 531 15.79 -36.67 4.98
C ILE A 531 16.00 -36.68 3.46
N VAL A 532 15.03 -36.17 2.68
CA VAL A 532 15.13 -36.07 1.22
C VAL A 532 16.22 -35.08 0.81
N LYS A 533 16.36 -33.95 1.51
CA LYS A 533 17.43 -32.98 1.26
C LYS A 533 18.82 -33.54 1.60
N GLU A 534 18.94 -34.32 2.67
CA GLU A 534 20.20 -34.97 3.08
C GLU A 534 20.58 -36.15 2.17
N LYS A 535 19.61 -36.98 1.74
CA LYS A 535 19.85 -38.15 0.86
C LYS A 535 19.97 -37.79 -0.64
N TYR A 536 19.23 -36.80 -1.12
CA TYR A 536 19.09 -36.49 -2.57
C TYR A 536 19.45 -35.05 -2.96
N GLY A 537 19.75 -34.15 -2.01
CA GLY A 537 20.22 -32.79 -2.29
C GLY A 537 19.16 -31.79 -2.79
N THR A 538 17.87 -32.16 -2.75
CA THR A 538 16.74 -31.35 -3.24
C THR A 538 15.88 -30.78 -2.12
N ASP A 539 15.32 -29.58 -2.33
CA ASP A 539 14.22 -29.01 -1.54
C ASP A 539 12.85 -29.36 -2.15
N TYR A 540 12.79 -30.03 -3.31
CA TYR A 540 11.57 -30.33 -4.07
C TYR A 540 11.48 -31.82 -4.45
N TYR A 541 10.35 -32.44 -4.14
CA TYR A 541 10.04 -33.85 -4.41
C TYR A 541 8.53 -34.10 -4.42
N ILE A 542 8.14 -35.30 -4.84
CA ILE A 542 6.74 -35.74 -4.95
C ILE A 542 6.55 -37.01 -4.11
N VAL A 543 5.41 -37.12 -3.43
CA VAL A 543 4.93 -38.38 -2.87
C VAL A 543 3.70 -38.82 -3.66
N ASP A 544 3.59 -40.11 -3.97
CA ASP A 544 2.53 -40.74 -4.77
C ASP A 544 1.94 -41.93 -3.97
N LYS A 545 0.81 -42.50 -4.42
CA LYS A 545 0.18 -43.69 -3.79
C LYS A 545 -0.18 -43.49 -2.30
N PHE A 546 -0.89 -42.41 -1.97
CA PHE A 546 -1.45 -42.19 -0.63
C PHE A 546 -2.61 -43.13 -0.31
N TYR A 547 -2.82 -43.43 0.97
CA TYR A 547 -3.93 -44.24 1.46
C TYR A 547 -5.30 -43.62 1.19
N ALA A 548 -6.30 -44.46 0.94
CA ALA A 548 -7.67 -44.04 0.65
C ALA A 548 -8.35 -43.32 1.83
N THR A 549 -7.98 -43.64 3.07
CA THR A 549 -8.49 -43.00 4.31
C THR A 549 -8.18 -41.51 4.38
N ALA A 550 -7.05 -41.07 3.81
CA ALA A 550 -6.60 -39.68 3.82
C ALA A 550 -7.12 -38.84 2.63
N ARG A 551 -7.97 -39.41 1.75
CA ARG A 551 -8.31 -38.78 0.46
C ARG A 551 -9.82 -38.56 0.21
N PRO A 552 -10.22 -37.51 -0.54
CA PRO A 552 -11.64 -37.25 -0.84
C PRO A 552 -12.30 -38.33 -1.70
N PHE A 553 -13.63 -38.46 -1.59
CA PHE A 553 -14.45 -39.47 -2.27
C PHE A 553 -14.23 -39.60 -3.79
N TYR A 554 -13.88 -38.52 -4.48
CA TYR A 554 -13.68 -38.48 -5.93
C TYR A 554 -12.32 -39.04 -6.40
N THR A 555 -11.46 -39.48 -5.47
CA THR A 555 -10.12 -39.99 -5.74
C THR A 555 -10.18 -41.44 -6.26
N MET A 556 -9.53 -41.73 -7.38
CA MET A 556 -9.46 -43.09 -7.93
C MET A 556 -8.56 -44.00 -7.05
N PRO A 557 -9.03 -45.18 -6.59
CA PRO A 557 -8.19 -46.18 -5.95
C PRO A 557 -7.11 -46.76 -6.89
N ASP A 558 -6.05 -47.33 -6.34
CA ASP A 558 -5.07 -48.08 -7.11
C ASP A 558 -5.64 -49.46 -7.52
N PRO A 559 -5.44 -49.92 -8.78
CA PRO A 559 -6.02 -51.17 -9.28
C PRO A 559 -5.33 -52.45 -8.78
N ALA A 560 -4.15 -52.35 -8.14
CA ALA A 560 -3.38 -53.46 -7.61
C ALA A 560 -3.36 -53.50 -6.07
N ASP A 561 -3.45 -52.35 -5.40
CA ASP A 561 -3.48 -52.22 -3.93
C ASP A 561 -4.60 -51.26 -3.48
N PRO A 562 -5.83 -51.76 -3.19
CA PRO A 562 -6.99 -50.92 -2.89
C PRO A 562 -6.90 -50.20 -1.53
N GLU A 563 -5.85 -50.40 -0.72
CA GLU A 563 -5.57 -49.54 0.43
C GLU A 563 -5.14 -48.13 0.01
N VAL A 564 -4.50 -48.01 -1.17
CA VAL A 564 -3.93 -46.77 -1.70
C VAL A 564 -4.66 -46.30 -2.96
N THR A 565 -4.30 -45.10 -3.40
CA THR A 565 -5.01 -44.35 -4.44
C THR A 565 -4.05 -43.79 -5.48
N ASN A 566 -4.56 -43.47 -6.66
CA ASN A 566 -3.84 -42.75 -7.71
C ASN A 566 -3.80 -41.24 -7.40
N SER A 567 -3.24 -40.90 -6.24
CA SER A 567 -3.13 -39.54 -5.71
C SER A 567 -1.74 -39.22 -5.18
N TYR A 568 -1.38 -37.95 -5.26
CA TYR A 568 -0.01 -37.47 -5.14
C TYR A 568 0.02 -36.05 -4.54
N ASP A 569 0.99 -35.80 -3.67
CA ASP A 569 1.25 -34.49 -3.09
C ASP A 569 2.67 -34.04 -3.43
N PHE A 570 2.80 -32.74 -3.70
CA PHE A 570 4.05 -32.11 -4.09
C PHE A 570 4.58 -31.29 -2.91
N PHE A 571 5.86 -31.45 -2.58
CA PHE A 571 6.48 -30.87 -1.40
C PHE A 571 7.57 -29.86 -1.75
N ILE A 572 7.58 -28.73 -1.04
CA ILE A 572 8.67 -27.75 -1.08
C ILE A 572 9.18 -27.55 0.35
N ARG A 573 10.46 -27.88 0.58
CA ARG A 573 11.13 -27.92 1.91
C ARG A 573 10.51 -28.85 2.95
N GLY A 574 9.76 -29.87 2.52
CA GLY A 574 9.06 -30.78 3.43
C GLY A 574 7.74 -30.21 3.95
N GLU A 575 7.06 -29.38 3.18
CA GLU A 575 5.66 -29.03 3.42
C GLU A 575 4.88 -29.04 2.10
N GLU A 576 3.64 -29.54 2.16
CA GLU A 576 2.72 -29.72 1.02
C GLU A 576 2.38 -28.37 0.32
N VAL A 577 2.53 -28.32 -1.01
CA VAL A 577 2.19 -27.12 -1.84
C VAL A 577 1.09 -27.35 -2.87
N LEU A 578 0.90 -28.61 -3.26
CA LEU A 578 -0.22 -29.09 -4.07
C LEU A 578 -0.61 -30.48 -3.59
N SER A 579 -1.92 -30.74 -3.63
CA SER A 579 -2.49 -32.08 -3.67
C SER A 579 -3.21 -32.32 -4.99
N GLY A 580 -3.10 -33.53 -5.53
CA GLY A 580 -3.68 -33.93 -6.81
C GLY A 580 -3.98 -35.42 -6.89
N ALA A 581 -4.80 -35.81 -7.88
CA ALA A 581 -5.16 -37.21 -8.11
C ALA A 581 -5.75 -37.44 -9.50
N GLN A 582 -5.80 -38.71 -9.90
CA GLN A 582 -6.80 -39.22 -10.84
C GLN A 582 -8.20 -39.21 -10.21
N ARG A 583 -9.21 -38.95 -11.04
CA ARG A 583 -10.61 -38.85 -10.61
C ARG A 583 -11.42 -40.07 -11.03
N ILE A 584 -12.42 -40.41 -10.22
CA ILE A 584 -13.44 -41.41 -10.59
C ILE A 584 -14.37 -40.80 -11.63
N HIS A 585 -14.17 -41.16 -12.89
CA HIS A 585 -14.95 -40.70 -14.04
C HIS A 585 -16.22 -41.54 -14.27
N ASP A 586 -16.29 -42.78 -13.76
CA ASP A 586 -17.53 -43.57 -13.81
C ASP A 586 -18.56 -43.07 -12.79
N PRO A 587 -19.79 -42.71 -13.22
CA PRO A 587 -20.80 -42.12 -12.35
C PRO A 587 -21.42 -43.12 -11.34
N ALA A 588 -21.36 -44.43 -11.59
CA ALA A 588 -21.89 -45.43 -10.66
C ALA A 588 -20.91 -45.64 -9.49
N PHE A 589 -19.64 -45.86 -9.79
CA PHE A 589 -18.56 -46.02 -8.80
C PHE A 589 -18.36 -44.72 -8.00
N LEU A 590 -18.45 -43.55 -8.64
CA LEU A 590 -18.47 -42.26 -7.94
C LEU A 590 -19.64 -42.15 -6.95
N THR A 591 -20.83 -42.63 -7.34
CA THR A 591 -22.02 -42.67 -6.47
C THR A 591 -21.86 -43.63 -5.29
N GLU A 592 -21.10 -44.72 -5.46
CA GLU A 592 -20.78 -45.66 -4.37
C GLU A 592 -19.75 -45.08 -3.41
N ASN A 593 -18.69 -44.43 -3.91
CA ASN A 593 -17.70 -43.75 -3.07
C ASN A 593 -18.31 -42.59 -2.25
N ILE A 594 -19.27 -41.83 -2.81
CA ILE A 594 -19.98 -40.78 -2.05
C ILE A 594 -20.78 -41.40 -0.88
N LYS A 595 -21.43 -42.56 -1.08
CA LYS A 595 -22.12 -43.27 0.02
C LYS A 595 -21.14 -43.78 1.06
N ALA A 596 -19.93 -44.21 0.66
CA ALA A 596 -18.92 -44.75 1.55
C ALA A 596 -18.40 -43.72 2.56
N THR A 597 -18.39 -42.41 2.23
CA THR A 597 -18.07 -41.35 3.20
C THR A 597 -19.26 -40.94 4.08
N GLY A 598 -20.43 -41.59 3.94
CA GLY A 598 -21.65 -41.25 4.65
C GLY A 598 -22.38 -40.00 4.11
N ALA A 599 -21.96 -39.47 2.96
CA ALA A 599 -22.65 -38.37 2.29
C ALA A 599 -23.83 -38.86 1.44
N ASP A 600 -24.85 -38.03 1.28
CA ASP A 600 -25.99 -38.31 0.40
C ASP A 600 -25.65 -37.91 -1.05
N PRO A 601 -25.62 -38.86 -2.01
CA PRO A 601 -25.37 -38.55 -3.43
C PRO A 601 -26.37 -37.56 -4.05
N ALA A 602 -27.60 -37.46 -3.53
CA ALA A 602 -28.57 -36.50 -4.03
C ALA A 602 -28.12 -35.03 -3.83
N SER A 603 -27.29 -34.76 -2.82
CA SER A 603 -26.67 -33.44 -2.62
C SER A 603 -25.68 -33.05 -3.73
N MET A 604 -25.14 -34.05 -4.44
CA MET A 604 -24.17 -33.90 -5.53
C MET A 604 -24.76 -34.24 -6.91
N GLN A 605 -26.09 -34.37 -7.03
CA GLN A 605 -26.72 -34.97 -8.23
C GLN A 605 -26.30 -34.27 -9.54
N ASN A 606 -26.25 -32.94 -9.56
CA ASN A 606 -25.80 -32.15 -10.73
C ASN A 606 -24.36 -32.45 -11.17
N TYR A 607 -23.48 -32.81 -10.24
CA TYR A 607 -22.09 -33.16 -10.51
C TYR A 607 -21.99 -34.61 -11.03
N ILE A 608 -22.70 -35.55 -10.39
CA ILE A 608 -22.80 -36.94 -10.85
C ILE A 608 -23.44 -37.00 -12.26
N ASP A 609 -24.42 -36.15 -12.54
CA ASP A 609 -25.12 -36.10 -13.83
C ASP A 609 -24.24 -35.60 -14.98
N ALA A 610 -23.27 -34.72 -14.72
CA ALA A 610 -22.28 -34.35 -15.72
C ALA A 610 -21.41 -35.55 -16.14
N PHE A 611 -21.09 -36.45 -15.19
CA PHE A 611 -20.26 -37.63 -15.46
C PHE A 611 -21.02 -38.69 -16.27
N LYS A 612 -22.36 -38.71 -16.18
CA LYS A 612 -23.24 -39.51 -17.06
C LYS A 612 -23.21 -39.07 -18.53
N LEU A 613 -22.64 -37.91 -18.85
CA LEU A 613 -22.42 -37.45 -20.22
C LEU A 613 -21.12 -38.02 -20.85
N ALA A 614 -20.66 -39.18 -20.35
CA ALA A 614 -19.44 -39.87 -20.76
C ALA A 614 -18.15 -39.07 -20.50
N ALA A 615 -17.97 -38.61 -19.25
CA ALA A 615 -16.72 -37.97 -18.83
C ALA A 615 -15.51 -38.91 -19.05
N PRO A 616 -14.43 -38.45 -19.74
CA PRO A 616 -13.25 -39.27 -19.98
C PRO A 616 -12.44 -39.46 -18.68
N PRO A 617 -11.50 -40.44 -18.65
CA PRO A 617 -10.51 -40.53 -17.58
C PRO A 617 -9.72 -39.22 -17.45
N HIS A 618 -9.59 -38.71 -16.23
CA HIS A 618 -8.92 -37.42 -16.00
C HIS A 618 -8.21 -37.34 -14.65
N ALA A 619 -7.31 -36.40 -14.54
CA ALA A 619 -6.51 -36.12 -13.35
C ALA A 619 -6.19 -34.61 -13.23
N GLY A 620 -5.79 -34.17 -12.04
CA GLY A 620 -5.47 -32.77 -11.80
C GLY A 620 -4.98 -32.51 -10.39
N GLY A 621 -4.77 -31.22 -10.09
CA GLY A 621 -4.37 -30.76 -8.77
C GLY A 621 -4.61 -29.26 -8.58
N GLY A 622 -4.44 -28.79 -7.36
CA GLY A 622 -4.53 -27.38 -6.98
C GLY A 622 -3.30 -26.94 -6.19
N ILE A 623 -2.63 -25.88 -6.63
CA ILE A 623 -1.44 -25.32 -5.98
C ILE A 623 -1.84 -24.06 -5.17
N GLY A 624 -1.37 -23.94 -3.92
CA GLY A 624 -1.50 -22.69 -3.18
C GLY A 624 -0.46 -21.66 -3.63
N LEU A 625 -0.87 -20.57 -4.30
CA LEU A 625 0.04 -19.53 -4.80
C LEU A 625 0.94 -18.95 -3.69
N GLU A 626 0.36 -18.62 -2.54
CA GLU A 626 1.11 -18.11 -1.39
C GLU A 626 2.01 -19.17 -0.74
N ARG A 627 1.70 -20.48 -0.88
CA ARG A 627 2.57 -21.56 -0.41
C ARG A 627 3.82 -21.72 -1.29
N ILE A 628 3.70 -21.60 -2.63
CA ILE A 628 4.87 -21.57 -3.54
C ILE A 628 5.87 -20.51 -3.05
N LEU A 629 5.39 -19.27 -2.86
CA LEU A 629 6.22 -18.14 -2.45
C LEU A 629 6.77 -18.31 -1.03
N LEU A 630 5.95 -18.77 -0.09
CA LEU A 630 6.36 -19.05 1.29
C LEU A 630 7.57 -19.97 1.34
N PHE A 631 7.47 -21.15 0.71
CA PHE A 631 8.49 -22.18 0.85
C PHE A 631 9.67 -21.97 -0.10
N TYR A 632 9.46 -21.57 -1.36
CA TYR A 632 10.57 -21.26 -2.29
C TYR A 632 11.51 -20.19 -1.69
N LEU A 633 10.94 -19.06 -1.25
CA LEU A 633 11.69 -17.92 -0.71
C LEU A 633 12.07 -18.08 0.78
N GLY A 634 11.53 -19.06 1.49
CA GLY A 634 11.81 -19.28 2.92
C GLY A 634 11.21 -18.19 3.84
N LEU A 635 10.01 -17.67 3.53
CA LEU A 635 9.44 -16.52 4.23
C LEU A 635 8.99 -16.81 5.68
N GLY A 636 8.87 -18.07 6.08
CA GLY A 636 8.50 -18.49 7.45
C GLY A 636 7.07 -18.18 7.92
N ASN A 637 6.28 -17.40 7.18
CA ASN A 637 4.84 -17.23 7.43
C ASN A 637 4.10 -16.84 6.15
N ILE A 638 3.02 -17.55 5.81
CA ILE A 638 2.22 -17.36 4.59
C ILE A 638 1.68 -15.92 4.44
N ARG A 639 1.45 -15.23 5.56
CA ARG A 639 0.97 -13.83 5.61
C ARG A 639 1.96 -12.82 5.02
N ARG A 640 3.23 -13.21 4.83
CA ARG A 640 4.22 -12.42 4.09
C ARG A 640 4.00 -12.54 2.57
N ALA A 641 3.50 -13.68 2.09
CA ALA A 641 3.20 -13.96 0.68
C ALA A 641 1.79 -13.51 0.23
N SER A 642 0.83 -13.31 1.13
CA SER A 642 -0.49 -12.77 0.78
C SER A 642 -0.54 -11.25 0.89
N LEU A 643 -1.16 -10.55 -0.08
CA LEU A 643 -1.15 -9.09 -0.14
C LEU A 643 -1.91 -8.47 1.05
N PHE A 644 -3.11 -8.99 1.33
CA PHE A 644 -3.98 -8.62 2.45
C PHE A 644 -4.52 -9.89 3.11
N PRO A 645 -3.73 -10.57 3.96
CA PRO A 645 -4.02 -11.93 4.42
C PRO A 645 -5.33 -12.04 5.19
N ARG A 646 -6.05 -13.15 4.96
CA ARG A 646 -7.20 -13.58 5.76
C ARG A 646 -6.86 -14.81 6.59
N ASP A 647 -7.24 -14.77 7.84
CA ASP A 647 -7.18 -15.90 8.77
C ASP A 647 -8.34 -15.77 9.77
N PRO A 648 -8.54 -16.71 10.71
CA PRO A 648 -9.67 -16.65 11.65
C PRO A 648 -9.71 -15.40 12.55
N LYS A 649 -8.63 -14.61 12.61
CA LYS A 649 -8.48 -13.41 13.45
C LYS A 649 -8.36 -12.12 12.65
N ARG A 650 -8.07 -12.16 11.34
CA ARG A 650 -7.86 -10.97 10.49
C ARG A 650 -8.88 -10.84 9.36
N LEU A 651 -9.84 -9.93 9.57
CA LEU A 651 -10.79 -9.46 8.55
C LEU A 651 -10.52 -8.03 8.04
N LEU A 652 -9.54 -7.32 8.63
CA LEU A 652 -9.17 -5.94 8.27
C LEU A 652 -7.70 -5.80 7.80
N PRO A 653 -7.38 -4.84 6.90
CA PRO A 653 -6.01 -4.43 6.53
C PRO A 653 -5.25 -3.61 7.60
#